data_AF-A0A2D0AHZ4-F1
#
_entry.id   AF-A0A2D0AHZ4-F1
#
_cell.length_a   1.000
_cell.length_b   1.000
_cell.length_c   1.000
_cell.angle_alpha   90.00
_cell.angle_beta   90.00
_cell.angle_gamma   90.00
#
_symmetry.space_group_name_H-M   'P 1'
#
loop_
_entity.id
_entity.type
_entity.pdbx_description
1 polymer ?
#
loop_
_entity_poly.entity_id
_entity_poly.type
_entity_poly.pdbx_seq_one_letter_code
_entity_poly.pdbx_strand_id
1 'polypeptide(L)'
;MVEKIPKIYIDKFRNLIFLTCLVASFFLPVQKNYSQCGSGFQQGGFLMSVSNEIHAVNIRTGKTTLISTSPFVAGGGALGLNSFATNTAAKVMYYTNTVTGATNTALYAYNIATNSHSIVSSDVRAQGVLLGGNGVGSGGAAFDGGFLYLAIENLATGSGTADNDTVIYRCTMSADGLTLVNAVPVMQIDPSDSMGDFGVVGNLMVRAYSGNVIEYTFPAVYTAGINTAPSFTTPGDPSYVSQVAQDNLNNLWIVADGFRQYFPSTHTFSATTIPTTDGINNVSTPNDAGGCVAADAVIGDRVYRDYNNNGLFDGIDVGIAGVTINIYDDFNGNGIIDAGTDTLLTIVTTGVGGIYNVSNLLPGNYIIRVTDTGNVIGGTAVSTTGGNIQVEALSISESNLSHDFGYFTPNSDLGIVKTVSNATPNVGSNVTFTLTVTNTGISNATGVTVNDLLPSGYTFVGSLPSVGTYNSGTGVWSIGGLANGAIATLNIVATVKATGNYANTATVTGTELDPTLTNNSSTSTPSPKNVVDAVNDSAITLASGSTSVVVPGNVTTNDTLNGVAVTGTNTNVTPVTNGPLSVDANGVITLAPNTVSGTYTVTYQLCEADPVTGNNLVPANCDTATATVVVSNPLVATNDTLPGTGGSVLGNDTLNGVAVTTSNTDVTPATNGPLSIDANGNVTVAANTPSGSYPITYTICETGSVPANCKTATATVVVSNPIDAINDPSVTVASTNNPVIVPGSVLTNDT
;
A
#
# COMPACT_ATOMS: atom_id res chain seq x y z
N MET A 1 -13.47 20.43 -0.72
CA MET A 1 -14.82 20.89 -0.31
C MET A 1 -15.10 22.29 -0.89
N VAL A 2 -15.31 22.44 -2.20
CA VAL A 2 -15.95 23.64 -2.77
C VAL A 2 -16.66 23.23 -4.07
N GLU A 3 -17.74 22.47 -3.94
CA GLU A 3 -18.73 22.33 -5.01
C GLU A 3 -20.07 22.12 -4.31
N LYS A 4 -21.07 22.95 -4.66
CA LYS A 4 -22.41 23.13 -4.04
C LYS A 4 -22.56 24.29 -3.05
N ILE A 5 -22.36 25.52 -3.52
CA ILE A 5 -23.04 26.69 -2.93
C ILE A 5 -23.95 27.34 -4.01
N PRO A 6 -25.26 27.54 -3.75
CA PRO A 6 -26.17 28.19 -4.70
C PRO A 6 -25.82 29.65 -5.00
N LYS A 7 -26.01 30.09 -6.25
CA LYS A 7 -25.69 31.44 -6.78
C LYS A 7 -26.16 32.63 -5.92
N ILE A 8 -27.21 32.46 -5.12
CA ILE A 8 -27.76 33.54 -4.27
C ILE A 8 -26.86 33.90 -3.07
N TYR A 9 -25.89 33.05 -2.72
CA TYR A 9 -24.91 33.31 -1.67
C TYR A 9 -23.60 33.91 -2.19
N ILE A 10 -23.34 33.87 -3.50
CA ILE A 10 -22.10 34.40 -4.12
C ILE A 10 -22.09 35.94 -4.10
N ASP A 11 -23.24 36.59 -4.30
CA ASP A 11 -23.34 38.06 -4.25
C ASP A 11 -23.34 38.61 -2.82
N LYS A 12 -23.79 37.82 -1.83
CA LYS A 12 -23.62 38.17 -0.40
C LYS A 12 -22.17 37.97 0.09
N PHE A 13 -21.44 37.00 -0.47
CA PHE A 13 -20.03 36.78 -0.15
C PHE A 13 -19.09 37.83 -0.77
N ARG A 14 -19.38 38.30 -2.01
CA ARG A 14 -18.63 39.41 -2.63
C ARG A 14 -18.76 40.72 -1.86
N ASN A 15 -19.95 41.02 -1.34
CA ASN A 15 -20.16 42.21 -0.51
C ASN A 15 -19.59 42.07 0.91
N LEU A 16 -19.47 40.86 1.46
CA LEU A 16 -18.83 40.63 2.76
C LEU A 16 -17.30 40.72 2.67
N ILE A 17 -16.70 40.30 1.55
CA ILE A 17 -15.25 40.47 1.27
C ILE A 17 -14.92 41.93 0.91
N PHE A 18 -15.81 42.64 0.22
CA PHE A 18 -15.63 44.08 -0.02
C PHE A 18 -15.83 44.93 1.25
N LEU A 19 -16.71 44.51 2.18
CA LEU A 19 -16.95 45.23 3.43
C LEU A 19 -15.92 44.90 4.53
N THR A 20 -15.20 43.78 4.44
CA THR A 20 -14.07 43.49 5.35
C THR A 20 -12.74 44.07 4.88
N CYS A 21 -12.61 44.46 3.61
CA CYS A 21 -11.45 45.21 3.11
C CYS A 21 -11.52 46.74 3.27
N LEU A 22 -12.66 47.32 3.69
CA LEU A 22 -12.82 48.78 3.78
C LEU A 22 -12.85 49.36 5.21
N VAL A 23 -12.90 48.51 6.26
CA VAL A 23 -13.06 48.98 7.66
C VAL A 23 -11.85 48.68 8.54
N ALA A 24 -10.75 48.17 7.98
CA ALA A 24 -9.47 48.04 8.69
C ALA A 24 -8.59 49.31 8.63
N SER A 25 -9.13 50.43 8.14
CA SER A 25 -8.35 51.66 7.89
C SER A 25 -8.62 52.82 8.85
N PHE A 26 -9.40 52.67 9.92
CA PHE A 26 -9.57 53.74 10.90
C PHE A 26 -9.61 53.21 12.34
N PHE A 27 -8.72 53.77 13.17
CA PHE A 27 -8.38 53.45 14.56
C PHE A 27 -7.36 52.34 14.81
N LEU A 28 -6.21 52.46 14.14
CA LEU A 28 -4.92 52.34 14.82
C LEU A 28 -4.31 53.74 14.83
N PRO A 29 -3.49 54.13 15.84
CA PRO A 29 -2.71 55.35 15.70
C PRO A 29 -1.92 55.19 14.40
N VAL A 30 -2.15 56.10 13.46
CA VAL A 30 -1.37 56.16 12.22
C VAL A 30 0.07 56.42 12.63
N GLN A 31 0.83 55.34 12.85
CA GLN A 31 2.27 55.35 12.63
C GLN A 31 2.41 55.74 11.17
N LYS A 32 2.79 57.01 10.96
CA LYS A 32 3.10 57.58 9.65
C LYS A 32 4.11 56.65 8.98
N ASN A 33 3.66 55.79 8.06
CA ASN A 33 4.52 55.00 7.20
C ASN A 33 5.18 55.92 6.16
N TYR A 34 6.13 56.76 6.61
CA TYR A 34 7.17 57.31 5.76
C TYR A 34 8.38 56.39 5.96
N SER A 35 8.29 55.17 5.43
CA SER A 35 9.31 54.15 5.65
C SER A 35 10.56 54.55 4.88
N GLN A 36 11.52 55.16 5.56
CA GLN A 36 12.85 55.54 5.04
C GLN A 36 13.68 54.31 4.60
N CYS A 37 13.14 53.13 4.86
CA CYS A 37 13.66 51.78 4.70
C CYS A 37 12.45 50.90 4.39
N GLY A 38 12.61 49.78 3.69
CA GLY A 38 11.52 48.81 3.54
C GLY A 38 10.91 48.43 4.91
N SER A 39 9.66 47.99 4.93
CA SER A 39 8.96 47.50 6.14
C SER A 39 9.57 46.21 6.73
N GLY A 40 10.80 45.88 6.33
CA GLY A 40 11.38 44.56 6.36
C GLY A 40 12.54 44.38 7.31
N PHE A 41 12.47 44.93 8.51
CA PHE A 41 13.28 44.41 9.60
C PHE A 41 12.37 43.80 10.65
N GLN A 42 12.59 42.54 10.95
CA GLN A 42 12.16 42.01 12.24
C GLN A 42 12.98 42.67 13.37
N GLN A 43 12.57 43.88 13.76
CA GLN A 43 13.13 44.69 14.85
C GLN A 43 14.60 45.12 14.66
N GLY A 44 14.82 45.96 13.64
CA GLY A 44 15.94 46.92 13.56
C GLY A 44 17.29 46.38 13.07
N GLY A 45 18.08 47.33 12.58
CA GLY A 45 19.40 47.15 11.97
C GLY A 45 19.80 48.46 11.32
N PHE A 46 21.11 48.71 11.18
CA PHE A 46 21.63 49.92 10.53
C PHE A 46 22.88 49.60 9.72
N LEU A 47 23.30 50.55 8.89
CA LEU A 47 24.54 50.45 8.12
C LEU A 47 25.69 51.11 8.87
N MET A 48 26.86 50.50 8.76
CA MET A 48 28.10 51.02 9.31
C MET A 48 29.20 50.94 8.25
N SER A 49 30.07 51.94 8.23
CA SER A 49 31.21 52.01 7.31
C SER A 49 32.52 51.99 8.05
N VAL A 50 33.39 51.06 7.65
CA VAL A 50 34.72 50.89 8.23
C VAL A 50 35.71 50.47 7.14
N SER A 51 36.87 51.12 7.07
CA SER A 51 38.02 50.68 6.26
C SER A 51 37.74 50.28 4.79
N ASN A 52 36.91 51.03 4.06
CA ASN A 52 36.42 50.75 2.69
C ASN A 52 35.29 49.70 2.56
N GLU A 53 34.72 49.29 3.68
CA GLU A 53 33.68 48.28 3.77
C GLU A 53 32.39 48.83 4.35
N ILE A 54 31.27 48.51 3.72
CA ILE A 54 29.92 48.78 4.22
C ILE A 54 29.40 47.48 4.81
N HIS A 55 28.99 47.56 6.07
CA HIS A 55 28.48 46.46 6.86
C HIS A 55 27.00 46.69 7.22
N ALA A 56 26.21 45.62 7.19
CA ALA A 56 24.89 45.58 7.80
C ALA A 56 25.04 45.11 9.25
N VAL A 57 24.45 45.83 10.20
CA VAL A 57 24.45 45.48 11.62
C VAL A 57 23.09 44.93 12.03
N ASN A 58 23.06 43.70 12.54
CA ASN A 58 21.88 43.12 13.19
C ASN A 58 21.86 43.53 14.67
N ILE A 59 20.97 44.43 15.08
CA ILE A 59 20.92 44.91 16.47
C ILE A 59 20.47 43.83 17.47
N ARG A 60 19.82 42.76 17.03
CA ARG A 60 19.40 41.68 17.95
C ARG A 60 20.57 40.79 18.32
N THR A 61 21.45 40.53 17.37
CA THR A 61 22.55 39.56 17.51
C THR A 61 23.92 40.21 17.61
N GLY A 62 24.05 41.50 17.28
CA GLY A 62 25.33 42.21 17.18
C GLY A 62 26.13 41.86 15.93
N LYS A 63 25.64 40.93 15.10
CA LYS A 63 26.32 40.43 13.91
C LYS A 63 26.50 41.55 12.88
N THR A 64 27.72 41.63 12.36
CA THR A 64 28.14 42.52 11.28
C THR A 64 28.36 41.69 10.03
N THR A 65 27.61 41.99 8.96
CA THR A 65 27.78 41.32 7.67
C THR A 65 28.32 42.31 6.66
N LEU A 66 29.46 42.00 6.05
CA LEU A 66 29.98 42.75 4.90
C LEU A 66 28.97 42.66 3.74
N ILE A 67 28.41 43.79 3.31
CA ILE A 67 27.46 43.83 2.18
C ILE A 67 28.08 44.43 0.93
N SER A 68 29.12 45.24 1.07
CA SER A 68 29.79 45.83 -0.07
C SER A 68 31.14 46.45 0.28
N THR A 69 32.00 46.58 -0.72
CA THR A 69 33.23 47.38 -0.62
C THR A 69 33.07 48.61 -1.51
N SER A 70 33.43 49.79 -1.02
CA SER A 70 33.58 50.95 -1.89
C SER A 70 34.93 51.63 -1.66
N PRO A 71 35.59 52.08 -2.74
CA PRO A 71 36.93 52.66 -2.68
C PRO A 71 36.99 54.01 -1.95
N PHE A 72 35.82 54.54 -1.54
CA PHE A 72 35.70 55.78 -0.78
C PHE A 72 35.35 55.55 0.70
N VAL A 73 35.06 54.30 1.11
CA VAL A 73 34.45 53.95 2.41
C VAL A 73 35.45 53.92 3.58
N ALA A 74 36.77 54.07 3.36
CA ALA A 74 37.75 54.65 4.29
C ALA A 74 39.20 54.46 3.80
N GLY A 75 39.83 55.55 3.42
CA GLY A 75 41.29 55.65 3.35
C GLY A 75 41.78 56.55 4.46
N GLY A 76 42.88 56.21 5.13
CA GLY A 76 43.61 57.17 5.96
C GLY A 76 44.06 58.36 5.12
N GLY A 77 43.29 59.45 5.15
CA GLY A 77 43.46 60.63 4.31
C GLY A 77 42.11 61.20 3.86
N ALA A 78 42.06 62.47 3.48
CA ALA A 78 40.84 63.28 3.34
C ALA A 78 39.92 62.94 2.15
N LEU A 79 39.70 61.66 1.87
CA LEU A 79 38.82 61.17 0.79
C LEU A 79 37.71 60.20 1.27
N GLY A 80 37.53 60.06 2.59
CA GLY A 80 36.56 59.15 3.19
C GLY A 80 35.10 59.58 3.02
N LEU A 81 34.19 58.61 3.16
CA LEU A 81 32.80 58.85 3.51
C LEU A 81 32.72 59.59 4.85
N ASN A 82 31.76 60.51 4.95
CA ASN A 82 31.58 61.36 6.14
C ASN A 82 30.16 61.28 6.76
N SER A 83 29.22 60.52 6.16
CA SER A 83 27.92 60.14 6.77
C SER A 83 27.07 59.23 5.86
N PHE A 84 26.09 58.56 6.46
CA PHE A 84 25.14 57.66 5.79
C PHE A 84 23.69 58.11 6.02
N ALA A 85 22.94 58.25 4.93
CA ALA A 85 21.51 58.46 5.00
C ALA A 85 20.82 57.66 3.89
N THR A 86 19.94 56.73 4.21
CA THR A 86 19.27 55.89 3.21
C THR A 86 17.91 56.44 2.85
N ASN A 87 17.58 56.38 1.56
CA ASN A 87 16.25 56.74 1.09
C ASN A 87 15.35 55.50 0.95
N THR A 88 14.08 55.75 0.65
CA THR A 88 13.05 54.72 0.41
C THR A 88 13.34 53.79 -0.78
N ALA A 89 14.33 54.11 -1.62
CA ALA A 89 14.74 53.32 -2.78
C ALA A 89 15.99 52.47 -2.51
N ALA A 90 16.33 52.23 -1.23
CA ALA A 90 17.50 51.45 -0.80
C ALA A 90 18.85 52.03 -1.26
N LYS A 91 18.88 53.30 -1.67
CA LYS A 91 20.13 53.99 -2.00
C LYS A 91 20.66 54.64 -0.73
N VAL A 92 21.91 54.34 -0.45
CA VAL A 92 22.70 55.02 0.58
C VAL A 92 23.14 56.34 -0.01
N MET A 93 22.57 57.43 0.45
CA MET A 93 23.11 58.76 0.21
C MET A 93 24.31 58.92 1.13
N TYR A 94 25.44 59.28 0.53
CA TYR A 94 26.64 59.64 1.27
C TYR A 94 27.30 60.82 0.57
N TYR A 95 28.26 61.45 1.21
CA TYR A 95 29.16 62.39 0.55
C TYR A 95 30.61 62.09 0.91
N THR A 96 31.52 62.38 -0.03
CA THR A 96 32.96 62.18 0.14
C THR A 96 33.64 63.53 0.30
N ASN A 97 34.76 63.52 1.02
CA ASN A 97 35.76 64.57 0.84
C ASN A 97 36.57 64.28 -0.43
N THR A 98 36.89 65.32 -1.19
CA THR A 98 37.70 65.19 -2.40
C THR A 98 39.08 65.82 -2.28
N VAL A 99 39.38 66.57 -1.20
CA VAL A 99 40.72 67.14 -0.98
C VAL A 99 40.99 67.45 0.51
N THR A 100 42.20 67.13 0.99
CA THR A 100 42.73 67.55 2.30
C THR A 100 42.57 69.06 2.51
N GLY A 101 41.70 69.45 3.45
CA GLY A 101 41.46 70.85 3.81
C GLY A 101 40.47 71.61 2.93
N ALA A 102 39.73 70.93 2.04
CA ALA A 102 38.64 71.53 1.28
C ALA A 102 37.29 70.95 1.70
N THR A 103 36.30 71.82 1.62
CA THR A 103 34.88 71.62 1.86
C THR A 103 34.24 70.67 0.84
N ASN A 104 33.35 69.78 1.29
CA ASN A 104 32.72 68.78 0.44
C ASN A 104 31.70 69.42 -0.51
N THR A 105 32.05 69.57 -1.80
CA THR A 105 31.13 70.20 -2.76
C THR A 105 30.12 69.23 -3.34
N ALA A 106 30.34 67.91 -3.33
CA ALA A 106 29.47 66.95 -4.01
C ALA A 106 28.67 66.03 -3.07
N LEU A 107 27.40 65.80 -3.41
CA LEU A 107 26.50 64.80 -2.83
C LEU A 107 26.40 63.58 -3.77
N TYR A 108 26.55 62.38 -3.23
CA TYR A 108 26.50 61.12 -3.97
C TYR A 108 25.36 60.22 -3.49
N ALA A 109 24.92 59.35 -4.38
CA ALA A 109 24.06 58.22 -4.07
C ALA A 109 24.82 56.94 -4.41
N TYR A 110 24.84 56.01 -3.47
CA TYR A 110 25.35 54.67 -3.63
C TYR A 110 24.22 53.66 -3.66
N ASN A 111 24.25 52.82 -4.68
CA ASN A 111 23.34 51.70 -4.82
C ASN A 111 24.07 50.43 -4.39
N ILE A 112 23.76 49.97 -3.16
CA ILE A 112 24.38 48.79 -2.56
C ILE A 112 24.19 47.55 -3.44
N ALA A 113 22.98 47.35 -3.98
CA ALA A 113 22.64 46.15 -4.75
C ALA A 113 23.45 46.01 -6.05
N THR A 114 23.86 47.13 -6.66
CA THR A 114 24.64 47.13 -7.91
C THR A 114 26.12 47.48 -7.71
N ASN A 115 26.53 47.76 -6.47
CA ASN A 115 27.82 48.35 -6.14
C ASN A 115 28.18 49.52 -7.07
N SER A 116 27.25 50.47 -7.24
CA SER A 116 27.40 51.58 -8.18
C SER A 116 27.12 52.94 -7.55
N HIS A 117 27.81 53.96 -8.05
CA HIS A 117 27.75 55.33 -7.56
C HIS A 117 27.15 56.27 -8.59
N SER A 118 26.41 57.26 -8.11
CA SER A 118 25.85 58.33 -8.94
C SER A 118 26.03 59.67 -8.24
N ILE A 119 26.37 60.71 -9.01
CA ILE A 119 26.41 62.09 -8.50
C ILE A 119 24.97 62.59 -8.40
N VAL A 120 24.57 63.00 -7.20
CA VAL A 120 23.25 63.60 -6.93
C VAL A 120 23.30 65.10 -7.15
N SER A 121 24.40 65.73 -6.72
CA SER A 121 24.66 67.15 -6.94
C SER A 121 26.16 67.42 -6.83
N SER A 122 26.77 68.06 -7.83
CA SER A 122 28.23 68.28 -7.85
C SER A 122 28.72 69.41 -6.93
N ASP A 123 27.80 70.34 -6.59
CA ASP A 123 28.05 71.51 -5.73
C ASP A 123 26.96 71.66 -4.64
N VAL A 124 26.24 70.59 -4.26
CA VAL A 124 25.09 70.63 -3.33
C VAL A 124 24.10 71.78 -3.64
N ARG A 125 23.45 71.68 -4.80
CA ARG A 125 22.45 72.64 -5.29
C ARG A 125 21.04 72.10 -5.16
N ALA A 126 20.10 72.94 -4.72
CA ALA A 126 18.66 72.70 -4.84
C ALA A 126 18.06 73.72 -5.80
N GLN A 127 17.34 73.26 -6.83
CA GLN A 127 16.80 74.13 -7.90
C GLN A 127 17.85 75.07 -8.54
N GLY A 128 19.09 74.61 -8.62
CA GLY A 128 20.23 75.40 -9.16
C GLY A 128 20.89 76.36 -8.17
N VAL A 129 20.30 76.58 -7.00
CA VAL A 129 20.86 77.44 -5.93
C VAL A 129 21.85 76.66 -5.09
N LEU A 130 23.05 77.19 -4.95
CA LEU A 130 24.09 76.67 -4.06
C LEU A 130 23.65 76.87 -2.59
N LEU A 131 23.61 75.80 -1.80
CA LEU A 131 23.12 75.87 -0.42
C LEU A 131 24.14 76.46 0.57
N GLY A 132 25.44 76.44 0.25
CA GLY A 132 26.50 77.04 1.08
C GLY A 132 27.80 77.20 0.29
N GLY A 133 28.69 78.10 0.73
CA GLY A 133 29.96 78.34 0.04
C GLY A 133 31.09 77.38 0.43
N ASN A 134 30.94 76.69 1.55
CA ASN A 134 31.86 75.69 2.11
C ASN A 134 31.23 74.29 2.12
N GLY A 135 30.26 74.01 1.23
CA GLY A 135 29.74 72.65 1.03
C GLY A 135 29.13 71.99 2.27
N VAL A 136 29.10 70.65 2.29
CA VAL A 136 28.57 69.86 3.42
C VAL A 136 29.58 69.87 4.57
N GLY A 137 29.11 70.14 5.79
CA GLY A 137 29.96 70.23 6.96
C GLY A 137 30.62 68.93 7.39
N SER A 138 31.58 69.03 8.31
CA SER A 138 32.41 67.93 8.85
C SER A 138 31.69 66.80 9.59
N GLY A 139 30.37 66.66 9.45
CA GLY A 139 29.65 65.46 9.87
C GLY A 139 28.14 65.60 9.70
N GLY A 140 27.55 64.77 8.87
CA GLY A 140 26.18 64.36 9.07
C GLY A 140 25.20 64.63 7.92
N ALA A 141 24.52 63.56 7.57
CA ALA A 141 23.24 63.57 6.89
C ALA A 141 22.33 62.61 7.66
N ALA A 142 21.06 62.96 7.82
CA ALA A 142 20.06 62.07 8.40
C ALA A 142 18.85 62.00 7.47
N PHE A 143 18.06 60.95 7.55
CA PHE A 143 16.71 60.96 6.99
C PHE A 143 15.72 61.00 8.14
N ASP A 144 14.64 61.77 7.98
CA ASP A 144 13.45 61.59 8.79
C ASP A 144 12.19 62.01 8.04
N GLY A 145 11.09 61.28 8.21
CA GLY A 145 9.79 61.67 7.66
C GLY A 145 9.77 61.87 6.14
N GLY A 146 10.64 61.18 5.40
CA GLY A 146 10.79 61.30 3.94
C GLY A 146 11.66 62.48 3.48
N PHE A 147 12.31 63.19 4.40
CA PHE A 147 13.23 64.28 4.09
C PHE A 147 14.67 63.89 4.41
N LEU A 148 15.58 64.33 3.54
CA LEU A 148 17.01 64.30 3.81
C LEU A 148 17.36 65.55 4.62
N TYR A 149 18.10 65.41 5.70
CA TYR A 149 18.62 66.52 6.50
C TYR A 149 20.10 66.63 6.23
N LEU A 150 20.55 67.80 5.75
CA LEU A 150 21.93 68.05 5.39
C LEU A 150 22.56 69.12 6.27
N ALA A 151 23.74 68.79 6.78
CA ALA A 151 24.68 69.68 7.40
C ALA A 151 25.41 70.58 6.38
N ILE A 152 25.13 71.87 6.27
CA ILE A 152 25.82 72.72 5.29
C ILE A 152 26.62 73.82 5.99
N GLU A 153 27.94 73.86 5.75
CA GLU A 153 28.81 74.93 6.25
C GLU A 153 28.66 76.17 5.35
N ASN A 154 28.29 77.31 5.96
CA ASN A 154 28.05 78.54 5.20
C ASN A 154 29.30 79.42 5.09
N LEU A 155 29.36 80.28 4.05
CA LEU A 155 30.43 81.28 3.88
C LEU A 155 30.03 82.58 4.59
N ALA A 156 30.95 83.20 5.32
CA ALA A 156 30.72 84.49 5.98
C ALA A 156 30.11 85.54 5.02
N THR A 157 28.94 86.08 5.36
CA THR A 157 28.34 87.23 4.68
C THR A 157 29.06 88.52 5.10
N GLY A 158 30.29 88.70 4.60
CA GLY A 158 30.93 90.01 4.43
C GLY A 158 31.01 90.97 5.63
N SER A 159 30.90 90.51 6.88
CA SER A 159 30.96 91.37 8.07
C SER A 159 31.90 90.81 9.15
N GLY A 160 33.20 90.88 8.88
CA GLY A 160 34.22 91.28 9.86
C GLY A 160 34.42 90.54 11.20
N THR A 161 33.69 89.46 11.51
CA THR A 161 33.98 88.55 12.61
C THR A 161 33.90 87.13 12.08
N ALA A 162 34.99 86.38 12.17
CA ALA A 162 35.06 85.00 11.74
C ALA A 162 34.03 84.16 12.52
N ASP A 163 33.06 83.58 11.81
CA ASP A 163 32.56 82.23 12.12
C ASP A 163 31.64 81.69 11.01
N ASN A 164 31.87 80.44 10.59
CA ASN A 164 31.12 79.74 9.54
C ASN A 164 30.06 78.84 10.19
N ASP A 165 28.94 79.40 10.68
CA ASP A 165 27.89 78.59 11.30
C ASP A 165 27.39 77.46 10.37
N THR A 166 27.07 76.30 10.95
CA THR A 166 26.53 75.17 10.19
C THR A 166 25.00 75.26 10.14
N VAL A 167 24.44 75.25 8.94
CA VAL A 167 22.99 75.32 8.70
C VAL A 167 22.48 73.94 8.37
N ILE A 168 21.45 73.48 9.10
CA ILE A 168 20.72 72.27 8.79
C ILE A 168 19.65 72.59 7.75
N TYR A 169 19.72 71.91 6.60
CA TYR A 169 18.71 71.98 5.56
C TYR A 169 17.83 70.75 5.58
N ARG A 170 16.51 70.93 5.59
CA ARG A 170 15.53 69.90 5.29
C ARG A 170 15.28 69.85 3.79
N CYS A 171 15.68 68.76 3.18
CA CYS A 171 15.76 68.56 1.75
C CYS A 171 14.69 67.60 1.24
N THR A 172 14.09 67.91 0.09
CA THR A 172 13.21 67.02 -0.66
C THR A 172 13.98 66.43 -1.83
N MET A 173 13.98 65.10 -1.93
CA MET A 173 14.61 64.36 -3.01
C MET A 173 13.59 63.98 -4.10
N SER A 174 14.07 63.73 -5.31
CA SER A 174 13.29 63.06 -6.35
C SER A 174 12.94 61.63 -5.94
N ALA A 175 11.90 61.05 -6.56
CA ALA A 175 11.43 59.69 -6.24
C ALA A 175 12.49 58.60 -6.45
N ASP A 176 13.41 58.80 -7.40
CA ASP A 176 14.55 57.90 -7.64
C ASP A 176 15.75 58.15 -6.71
N GLY A 177 15.68 59.19 -5.87
CA GLY A 177 16.73 59.60 -4.95
C GLY A 177 17.95 60.25 -5.57
N LEU A 178 17.95 60.55 -6.87
CA LEU A 178 19.13 61.02 -7.58
C LEU A 178 19.19 62.54 -7.77
N THR A 179 18.17 63.29 -7.37
CA THR A 179 18.12 64.74 -7.54
C THR A 179 17.63 65.43 -6.26
N LEU A 180 18.33 66.48 -5.86
CA LEU A 180 17.90 67.39 -4.79
C LEU A 180 16.89 68.41 -5.33
N VAL A 181 15.60 68.19 -5.05
CA VAL A 181 14.47 68.96 -5.62
C VAL A 181 14.22 70.27 -4.88
N ASN A 182 14.38 70.27 -3.57
CA ASN A 182 14.19 71.45 -2.72
C ASN A 182 15.02 71.34 -1.44
N ALA A 183 15.39 72.45 -0.84
CA ALA A 183 16.08 72.51 0.44
C ALA A 183 15.64 73.74 1.23
N VAL A 184 15.23 73.53 2.48
CA VAL A 184 14.74 74.59 3.37
C VAL A 184 15.62 74.61 4.63
N PRO A 185 16.25 75.74 4.99
CA PRO A 185 17.00 75.83 6.24
C PRO A 185 16.03 75.72 7.43
N VAL A 186 16.37 74.89 8.40
CA VAL A 186 15.53 74.61 9.58
C VAL A 186 16.22 74.95 10.90
N MET A 187 17.55 74.98 10.94
CA MET A 187 18.34 75.27 12.13
C MET A 187 19.71 75.79 11.72
N GLN A 188 20.34 76.59 12.57
CA GLN A 188 21.74 76.99 12.46
C GLN A 188 22.39 76.73 13.82
N ILE A 189 23.62 76.20 13.83
CA ILE A 189 24.40 75.92 15.04
C ILE A 189 25.80 76.51 14.93
N ASP A 190 26.41 76.76 16.09
CA ASP A 190 27.71 77.43 16.24
C ASP A 190 28.87 76.59 15.65
N PRO A 191 29.86 77.20 14.96
CA PRO A 191 30.99 76.51 14.33
C PRO A 191 32.03 75.95 15.30
N SER A 192 32.03 76.38 16.57
CA SER A 192 32.84 75.70 17.60
C SER A 192 32.35 74.27 17.87
N ASP A 193 31.13 73.95 17.43
CA ASP A 193 30.51 72.63 17.52
C ASP A 193 30.66 71.88 16.18
N SER A 194 31.86 71.39 15.84
CA SER A 194 32.06 70.45 14.69
C SER A 194 30.94 69.41 14.66
N MET A 195 30.19 69.25 13.56
CA MET A 195 28.81 68.74 13.64
C MET A 195 28.62 67.22 13.78
N GLY A 196 29.62 66.40 13.42
CA GLY A 196 29.61 64.94 13.63
C GLY A 196 28.39 64.21 13.05
N ASP A 197 28.33 62.89 13.18
CA ASP A 197 27.12 62.14 12.82
C ASP A 197 25.94 62.54 13.73
N PHE A 198 24.76 62.67 13.12
CA PHE A 198 23.51 62.99 13.81
C PHE A 198 22.34 62.19 13.26
N GLY A 199 21.35 61.95 14.12
CA GLY A 199 20.05 61.40 13.76
C GLY A 199 18.94 62.44 13.94
N VAL A 200 17.84 62.29 13.21
CA VAL A 200 16.66 63.16 13.33
C VAL A 200 15.43 62.32 13.61
N VAL A 201 14.67 62.66 14.66
CA VAL A 201 13.40 62.01 14.97
C VAL A 201 12.33 63.08 15.19
N GLY A 202 11.45 63.24 14.21
CA GLY A 202 10.41 64.26 14.22
C GLY A 202 10.99 65.66 14.25
N ASN A 203 10.87 66.34 15.40
CA ASN A 203 11.37 67.71 15.58
C ASN A 203 12.70 67.78 16.37
N LEU A 204 13.31 66.62 16.64
CA LEU A 204 14.51 66.50 17.44
C LEU A 204 15.68 66.06 16.56
N MET A 205 16.79 66.77 16.67
CA MET A 205 18.09 66.37 16.14
C MET A 205 18.96 65.92 17.31
N VAL A 206 19.60 64.76 17.19
CA VAL A 206 20.47 64.18 18.22
C VAL A 206 21.82 63.88 17.60
N ARG A 207 22.89 64.34 18.23
CA ARG A 207 24.25 64.13 17.76
C ARG A 207 25.19 63.69 18.87
N ALA A 208 26.31 63.12 18.47
CA ALA A 208 27.40 62.78 19.37
C ALA A 208 28.55 63.80 19.24
N TYR A 209 29.10 64.24 20.37
CA TYR A 209 30.30 65.07 20.38
C TYR A 209 31.06 64.97 21.69
N SER A 210 32.38 64.76 21.61
CA SER A 210 33.29 64.76 22.78
C SER A 210 32.78 63.88 23.94
N GLY A 211 32.25 62.69 23.63
CA GLY A 211 31.72 61.77 24.62
C GLY A 211 30.35 62.16 25.22
N ASN A 212 29.64 63.13 24.64
CA ASN A 212 28.29 63.52 25.04
C ASN A 212 27.29 63.23 23.92
N VAL A 213 26.05 62.95 24.32
CA VAL A 213 24.86 62.98 23.45
C VAL A 213 24.20 64.35 23.62
N ILE A 214 24.10 65.10 22.53
CA ILE A 214 23.58 66.47 22.51
C ILE A 214 22.30 66.50 21.67
N GLU A 215 21.26 67.10 22.23
CA GLU A 215 19.96 67.23 21.60
C GLU A 215 19.68 68.68 21.20
N TYR A 216 19.06 68.84 20.03
CA TYR A 216 18.55 70.12 19.54
C TYR A 216 17.11 69.96 19.08
N THR A 217 16.24 70.87 19.50
CA THR A 217 14.86 70.94 19.00
C THR A 217 14.80 71.92 17.84
N PHE A 218 14.28 71.52 16.68
CA PHE A 218 14.13 72.44 15.56
C PHE A 218 13.21 73.60 15.95
N PRO A 219 13.63 74.86 15.72
CA PRO A 219 12.78 76.00 15.98
C PRO A 219 11.55 75.98 15.06
N ALA A 220 10.42 76.49 15.54
CA ALA A 220 9.20 76.59 14.74
C ALA A 220 9.39 77.51 13.50
N VAL A 221 10.29 78.49 13.59
CA VAL A 221 10.68 79.39 12.51
C VAL A 221 12.19 79.53 12.50
N TYR A 222 12.81 79.24 11.35
CA TYR A 222 14.23 79.49 11.13
C TYR A 222 14.50 81.00 10.98
N THR A 223 15.49 81.52 11.73
CA THR A 223 15.98 82.89 11.59
C THR A 223 17.48 82.85 11.31
N ALA A 224 17.88 83.31 10.13
CA ALA A 224 19.29 83.30 9.71
C ALA A 224 20.16 84.13 10.67
N GLY A 225 21.34 83.60 11.01
CA GLY A 225 22.29 84.25 11.91
C GLY A 225 21.99 84.09 13.39
N ILE A 226 21.00 83.25 13.76
CA ILE A 226 20.70 82.94 15.15
C ILE A 226 20.98 81.45 15.40
N ASN A 227 22.02 81.17 16.20
CA ASN A 227 22.39 79.82 16.58
C ASN A 227 21.36 79.22 17.55
N THR A 228 20.98 77.98 17.29
CA THR A 228 20.05 77.22 18.12
C THR A 228 20.82 76.59 19.27
N ALA A 229 20.47 76.94 20.50
CA ALA A 229 21.09 76.35 21.68
C ALA A 229 20.67 74.87 21.86
N PRO A 230 21.55 74.02 22.43
CA PRO A 230 21.19 72.66 22.80
C PRO A 230 19.96 72.64 23.72
N SER A 231 18.99 71.78 23.43
CA SER A 231 17.84 71.54 24.30
C SER A 231 18.18 70.61 25.46
N PHE A 232 19.14 69.69 25.28
CA PHE A 232 19.62 68.80 26.34
C PHE A 232 21.06 68.34 26.05
N THR A 233 21.79 67.94 27.09
CA THR A 233 23.12 67.32 26.96
C THR A 233 23.29 66.26 28.04
N THR A 234 23.56 65.03 27.62
CA THR A 234 23.80 63.88 28.50
C THR A 234 25.21 63.35 28.27
N PRO A 235 26.00 63.08 29.32
CA PRO A 235 27.21 62.30 29.17
C PRO A 235 26.91 60.96 28.51
N GLY A 236 27.68 60.63 27.48
CA GLY A 236 27.69 59.31 26.88
C GLY A 236 28.32 58.31 27.83
N ASP A 237 27.89 57.07 27.74
CA ASP A 237 28.48 55.95 28.47
C ASP A 237 28.66 54.79 27.48
N PRO A 238 29.86 54.19 27.36
CA PRO A 238 31.13 54.62 27.95
C PRO A 238 31.65 55.95 27.37
N SER A 239 32.73 56.49 27.95
CA SER A 239 33.31 57.84 27.71
C SER A 239 33.82 58.12 26.28
N TYR A 240 33.50 57.25 25.32
CA TYR A 240 33.82 57.39 23.91
C TYR A 240 32.55 57.15 23.09
N VAL A 241 31.82 58.23 22.81
CA VAL A 241 30.72 58.19 21.83
C VAL A 241 31.25 58.73 20.52
N SER A 242 31.31 57.90 19.48
CA SER A 242 31.82 58.33 18.18
C SER A 242 30.72 58.76 17.22
N GLN A 243 29.54 58.10 17.22
CA GLN A 243 28.50 58.31 16.19
C GLN A 243 27.07 58.09 16.71
N VAL A 244 26.10 58.61 15.95
CA VAL A 244 24.66 58.36 16.10
C VAL A 244 24.13 57.66 14.86
N ALA A 245 23.74 56.39 15.01
CA ALA A 245 23.03 55.65 13.98
C ALA A 245 21.52 55.73 14.19
N GLN A 246 20.77 55.62 13.10
CA GLN A 246 19.31 55.56 13.12
C GLN A 246 18.86 54.29 12.41
N ASP A 247 18.04 53.48 13.09
CA ASP A 247 17.45 52.29 12.48
C ASP A 247 16.19 52.61 11.67
N ASN A 248 15.63 51.58 11.04
CA ASN A 248 14.44 51.72 10.20
C ASN A 248 13.14 52.08 10.93
N LEU A 249 13.12 51.97 12.25
CA LEU A 249 12.00 52.37 13.11
C LEU A 249 12.23 53.76 13.71
N ASN A 250 13.22 54.50 13.20
CA ASN A 250 13.70 55.78 13.73
C ASN A 250 14.23 55.67 15.18
N ASN A 251 14.60 54.49 15.67
CA ASN A 251 15.30 54.41 16.95
C ASN A 251 16.72 54.93 16.77
N LEU A 252 17.18 55.68 17.77
CA LEU A 252 18.53 56.22 17.79
C LEU A 252 19.45 55.24 18.53
N TRP A 253 20.57 54.96 17.90
CA TRP A 253 21.58 54.02 18.39
C TRP A 253 22.90 54.76 18.53
N ILE A 254 23.50 54.64 19.70
CA ILE A 254 24.77 55.26 20.01
C ILE A 254 25.85 54.21 19.83
N VAL A 255 26.80 54.53 18.94
CA VAL A 255 27.88 53.63 18.53
C VAL A 255 29.16 54.00 19.26
N ALA A 256 29.73 53.02 19.95
CA ALA A 256 30.93 53.10 20.77
C ALA A 256 31.64 51.72 20.76
N ASP A 257 32.12 51.23 21.91
CA ASP A 257 32.64 49.85 22.07
C ASP A 257 31.56 48.76 21.84
N GLY A 258 30.30 49.17 21.68
CA GLY A 258 29.14 48.39 21.29
C GLY A 258 28.00 49.33 20.89
N PHE A 259 26.80 48.80 20.82
CA PHE A 259 25.61 49.58 20.45
C PHE A 259 24.62 49.65 21.62
N ARG A 260 24.10 50.86 21.87
CA ARG A 260 23.01 51.08 22.82
C ARG A 260 21.91 51.93 22.22
N GLN A 261 20.68 51.57 22.50
CA GLN A 261 19.54 52.40 22.13
C GLN A 261 19.51 53.63 23.04
N TYR A 262 19.37 54.81 22.44
CA TYR A 262 19.12 56.05 23.15
C TYR A 262 17.63 56.39 23.11
N PHE A 263 17.07 56.75 24.25
CA PHE A 263 15.67 57.13 24.41
C PHE A 263 15.57 58.63 24.68
N PRO A 264 15.30 59.47 23.66
CA PRO A 264 15.23 60.92 23.86
C PRO A 264 14.10 61.37 24.79
N SER A 265 13.03 60.60 24.93
CA SER A 265 11.92 60.93 25.81
C SER A 265 12.27 60.86 27.30
N THR A 266 13.25 60.03 27.66
CA THR A 266 13.72 59.84 29.04
C THR A 266 15.16 60.31 29.24
N HIS A 267 15.86 60.67 28.16
CA HIS A 267 17.29 61.00 28.13
C HIS A 267 18.17 59.88 28.74
N THR A 268 17.81 58.62 28.49
CA THR A 268 18.51 57.44 29.02
C THR A 268 18.92 56.48 27.91
N PHE A 269 19.89 55.63 28.22
CA PHE A 269 20.31 54.51 27.36
C PHE A 269 19.57 53.21 27.73
N SER A 270 19.50 52.26 26.80
CA SER A 270 19.13 50.88 27.10
C SER A 270 20.07 50.28 28.16
N ALA A 271 19.51 49.47 29.06
CA ALA A 271 20.29 48.81 30.11
C ALA A 271 21.32 47.80 29.54
N THR A 272 21.03 47.24 28.37
CA THR A 272 21.89 46.26 27.69
C THR A 272 22.74 46.96 26.63
N THR A 273 24.03 46.61 26.58
CA THR A 273 24.93 46.90 25.47
C THR A 273 24.97 45.70 24.56
N ILE A 274 24.73 45.89 23.26
CA ILE A 274 24.94 44.84 22.26
C ILE A 274 26.40 44.91 21.83
N PRO A 275 27.22 43.89 22.10
CA PRO A 275 28.62 43.89 21.70
C PRO A 275 28.75 43.82 20.18
N THR A 276 29.82 44.41 19.65
CA THR A 276 30.28 44.12 18.28
C THR A 276 31.19 42.89 18.31
N THR A 277 31.27 42.19 17.20
CA THR A 277 31.88 40.86 17.13
C THR A 277 33.12 40.78 16.25
N ASP A 278 33.35 41.76 15.36
CA ASP A 278 34.42 41.70 14.36
C ASP A 278 35.50 42.79 14.52
N GLY A 279 35.61 43.45 15.68
CA GLY A 279 36.65 44.48 15.92
C GLY A 279 36.50 45.76 15.08
N ILE A 280 35.36 45.91 14.40
CA ILE A 280 34.92 47.06 13.58
C ILE A 280 34.88 48.38 14.40
N ASN A 281 34.95 48.30 15.73
CA ASN A 281 34.96 49.40 16.68
C ASN A 281 36.36 49.93 17.07
N ASN A 282 37.46 49.24 16.73
CA ASN A 282 38.80 49.59 17.25
C ASN A 282 39.67 50.42 16.28
N VAL A 283 39.06 51.36 15.55
CA VAL A 283 39.80 52.25 14.64
C VAL A 283 39.65 53.69 15.12
N SER A 284 40.78 54.30 15.46
CA SER A 284 40.92 55.69 15.88
C SER A 284 40.70 56.71 14.73
N THR A 285 39.86 56.37 13.75
CA THR A 285 39.59 57.12 12.49
C THR A 285 38.09 57.05 12.17
N PRO A 286 37.49 58.04 11.49
CA PRO A 286 36.05 58.22 11.44
C PRO A 286 35.41 57.07 10.65
N ASN A 287 34.85 56.12 11.39
CA ASN A 287 33.76 55.29 10.91
C ASN A 287 32.51 56.19 10.96
N ASP A 288 31.56 55.99 10.05
CA ASP A 288 30.25 56.64 10.13
C ASP A 288 29.17 55.56 10.18
N ALA A 289 28.11 55.83 10.94
CA ALA A 289 27.01 54.90 11.11
C ALA A 289 25.68 55.63 10.93
N GLY A 290 24.83 55.08 10.09
CA GLY A 290 23.59 55.73 9.72
C GLY A 290 22.92 55.03 8.55
N GLY A 291 21.62 55.27 8.39
CA GLY A 291 20.83 54.61 7.36
C GLY A 291 20.55 53.13 7.65
N CYS A 292 19.63 52.59 6.88
CA CYS A 292 19.05 51.27 7.04
C CYS A 292 19.21 50.45 5.76
N VAL A 293 19.49 49.15 5.92
CA VAL A 293 19.46 48.19 4.82
C VAL A 293 18.01 48.02 4.35
N ALA A 294 17.68 48.11 3.06
CA ALA A 294 16.40 47.55 2.63
C ALA A 294 16.54 46.02 2.62
N ALA A 295 16.05 45.34 3.66
CA ALA A 295 16.09 43.89 3.77
C ALA A 295 14.78 43.30 3.23
N ASP A 296 14.81 42.86 1.97
CA ASP A 296 13.79 42.07 1.28
C ASP A 296 14.30 40.66 0.97
N ALA A 297 15.38 40.23 1.62
CA ALA A 297 15.83 38.85 1.49
C ALA A 297 14.77 37.90 2.06
N VAL A 298 14.57 36.79 1.36
CA VAL A 298 13.54 35.80 1.67
C VAL A 298 14.15 34.41 1.61
N ILE A 299 13.92 33.64 2.67
CA ILE A 299 14.11 32.19 2.69
C ILE A 299 12.76 31.52 2.67
N GLY A 300 12.61 30.42 1.94
CA GLY A 300 11.41 29.61 2.01
C GLY A 300 11.43 28.44 1.04
N ASP A 301 10.29 27.75 1.03
CA ASP A 301 9.76 26.94 -0.06
C ASP A 301 8.58 26.16 0.55
N ARG A 302 8.84 24.93 1.01
CA ARG A 302 7.80 24.00 1.41
C ARG A 302 8.29 22.86 2.31
N VAL A 303 7.40 22.38 3.18
CA VAL A 303 7.50 21.02 3.75
C VAL A 303 6.44 20.13 3.11
N TYR A 304 6.80 18.93 2.65
CA TYR A 304 5.89 18.05 1.94
C TYR A 304 6.04 16.59 2.31
N ARG A 305 4.96 15.84 2.07
CA ARG A 305 4.95 14.39 2.14
C ARG A 305 5.43 13.88 0.80
N ASP A 306 6.63 13.33 0.82
CA ASP A 306 7.28 12.72 -0.33
C ASP A 306 6.74 11.29 -0.45
N TYR A 307 5.84 11.05 -1.41
CA TYR A 307 5.14 9.77 -1.54
C TYR A 307 5.92 8.74 -2.33
N ASN A 308 6.90 9.13 -3.13
CA ASN A 308 7.68 8.23 -3.98
C ASN A 308 9.15 8.11 -3.51
N ASN A 309 9.51 8.79 -2.42
CA ASN A 309 10.81 8.79 -1.77
C ASN A 309 11.96 9.24 -2.71
N ASN A 310 11.69 10.22 -3.58
CA ASN A 310 12.67 10.74 -4.55
C ASN A 310 13.35 12.05 -4.09
N GLY A 311 12.90 12.66 -3.00
CA GLY A 311 13.41 13.93 -2.49
C GLY A 311 13.08 15.15 -3.34
N LEU A 312 12.09 15.06 -4.23
CA LEU A 312 11.64 16.14 -5.11
C LEU A 312 10.14 16.34 -4.92
N PHE A 313 9.70 17.59 -4.75
CA PHE A 313 8.27 17.89 -4.78
C PHE A 313 7.74 17.83 -6.22
N ASP A 314 6.96 16.79 -6.54
CA ASP A 314 6.33 16.60 -7.85
C ASP A 314 4.79 16.45 -7.79
N GLY A 315 4.16 16.05 -8.90
CA GLY A 315 2.70 15.96 -9.00
C GLY A 315 2.03 14.88 -8.13
N ILE A 316 2.82 14.01 -7.51
CA ILE A 316 2.36 12.95 -6.59
C ILE A 316 2.37 13.47 -5.13
N ASP A 317 3.24 14.42 -4.83
CA ASP A 317 3.50 14.88 -3.47
C ASP A 317 2.49 15.90 -2.97
N VAL A 318 2.35 15.96 -1.64
CA VAL A 318 1.39 16.84 -0.99
C VAL A 318 2.05 17.64 0.11
N GLY A 319 1.93 18.95 0.06
CA GLY A 319 2.47 19.84 1.09
C GLY A 319 1.82 19.64 2.46
N ILE A 320 2.64 19.68 3.52
CA ILE A 320 2.23 19.46 4.91
C ILE A 320 2.07 20.81 5.60
N ALA A 321 0.83 21.21 5.86
CA ALA A 321 0.51 22.42 6.63
C ALA A 321 0.67 22.17 8.14
N GLY A 322 1.08 23.19 8.90
CA GLY A 322 1.19 23.12 10.36
C GLY A 322 2.58 22.72 10.89
N VAL A 323 3.55 22.47 10.03
CA VAL A 323 4.92 22.10 10.43
C VAL A 323 5.65 23.33 10.97
N THR A 324 6.25 23.19 12.15
CA THR A 324 7.04 24.25 12.79
C THR A 324 8.49 24.26 12.29
N ILE A 325 8.99 25.43 11.93
CA ILE A 325 10.34 25.69 11.42
C ILE A 325 10.96 26.82 12.22
N ASN A 326 12.15 26.58 12.76
CA ASN A 326 12.95 27.57 13.47
C ASN A 326 14.03 28.13 12.54
N ILE A 327 14.21 29.46 12.56
CA ILE A 327 15.28 30.15 11.83
C ILE A 327 16.27 30.70 12.85
N TYR A 328 17.52 30.28 12.75
CA TYR A 328 18.61 30.78 13.58
C TYR A 328 19.51 31.69 12.76
N ASP A 329 20.01 32.75 13.39
CA ASP A 329 21.19 33.48 12.92
C ASP A 329 22.41 32.59 13.21
N ASP A 330 23.06 32.10 12.15
CA ASP A 330 24.28 31.28 12.25
C ASP A 330 25.47 32.23 12.40
N PHE A 331 25.82 32.48 13.65
CA PHE A 331 26.71 33.59 14.00
C PHE A 331 28.13 33.32 13.51
N ASN A 332 28.60 32.08 13.66
CA ASN A 332 29.96 31.68 13.31
C ASN A 332 30.06 31.10 11.88
N GLY A 333 28.93 30.90 11.19
CA GLY A 333 28.87 30.41 9.82
C GLY A 333 29.25 28.93 9.66
N ASN A 334 29.16 28.14 10.73
CA ASN A 334 29.58 26.73 10.72
C ASN A 334 28.44 25.76 10.36
N GLY A 335 27.20 26.23 10.24
CA GLY A 335 26.02 25.43 9.93
C GLY A 335 25.52 24.52 11.06
N ILE A 336 26.02 24.70 12.28
CA ILE A 336 25.70 23.91 13.47
C ILE A 336 25.08 24.84 14.50
N ILE A 337 23.94 24.44 15.08
CA ILE A 337 23.29 25.25 16.12
C ILE A 337 24.08 25.16 17.43
N ASP A 338 24.85 26.21 17.72
CA ASP A 338 25.69 26.35 18.90
C ASP A 338 25.01 27.17 19.99
N ALA A 339 24.66 26.53 21.11
CA ALA A 339 24.00 27.19 22.23
C ALA A 339 24.88 28.32 22.81
N GLY A 340 24.36 29.55 22.79
CA GLY A 340 25.05 30.75 23.27
C GLY A 340 25.92 31.46 22.21
N THR A 341 26.10 30.85 21.03
CA THR A 341 26.71 31.52 19.86
C THR A 341 25.63 31.88 18.85
N ASP A 342 24.74 30.95 18.51
CA ASP A 342 23.63 31.19 17.59
C ASP A 342 22.36 31.62 18.31
N THR A 343 21.57 32.44 17.61
CA THR A 343 20.35 33.03 18.16
C THR A 343 19.13 32.63 17.34
N LEU A 344 18.09 32.12 18.01
CA LEU A 344 16.79 31.88 17.38
C LEU A 344 16.15 33.22 16.99
N LEU A 345 16.02 33.49 15.69
CA LEU A 345 15.46 34.74 15.19
C LEU A 345 13.94 34.69 15.13
N THR A 346 13.39 33.62 14.57
CA THR A 346 11.95 33.48 14.41
C THR A 346 11.53 32.02 14.32
N ILE A 347 10.25 31.78 14.57
CA ILE A 347 9.58 30.50 14.36
C ILE A 347 8.45 30.76 13.37
N VAL A 348 8.40 29.97 12.31
CA VAL A 348 7.30 29.97 11.34
C VAL A 348 6.61 28.63 11.30
N THR A 349 5.38 28.64 10.82
CA THR A 349 4.59 27.43 10.61
C THR A 349 4.16 27.37 9.16
N THR A 350 4.28 26.20 8.53
CA THR A 350 3.87 26.02 7.14
C THR A 350 2.36 26.24 6.97
N GLY A 351 1.99 26.96 5.90
CA GLY A 351 0.61 27.19 5.50
C GLY A 351 0.04 26.06 4.65
N VAL A 352 -1.11 26.33 4.01
CA VAL A 352 -1.72 25.41 3.04
C VAL A 352 -0.73 25.08 1.92
N GLY A 353 -0.67 23.80 1.53
CA GLY A 353 0.32 23.33 0.57
C GLY A 353 1.73 23.27 1.14
N GLY A 354 1.89 23.33 2.46
CA GLY A 354 3.17 23.19 3.15
C GLY A 354 4.12 24.37 2.99
N ILE A 355 3.66 25.48 2.42
CA ILE A 355 4.51 26.61 2.07
C ILE A 355 4.92 27.37 3.32
N TYR A 356 6.20 27.76 3.40
CA TYR A 356 6.67 28.74 4.37
C TYR A 356 7.54 29.78 3.68
N ASN A 357 7.52 30.99 4.21
CA ASN A 357 8.42 32.07 3.80
C ASN A 357 8.84 32.85 5.04
N VAL A 358 10.08 33.29 5.02
CA VAL A 358 10.71 34.11 6.04
C VAL A 358 11.32 35.29 5.30
N SER A 359 10.55 36.35 5.18
CA SER A 359 11.00 37.60 4.60
C SER A 359 11.71 38.45 5.64
N ASN A 360 12.24 39.59 5.18
CA ASN A 360 12.76 40.64 6.07
C ASN A 360 14.01 40.19 6.84
N LEU A 361 14.81 39.33 6.20
CA LEU A 361 16.10 38.87 6.69
C LEU A 361 17.22 39.82 6.24
N LEU A 362 18.20 39.99 7.12
CA LEU A 362 19.43 40.70 6.78
C LEU A 362 20.32 39.80 5.91
N PRO A 363 21.32 40.35 5.20
CA PRO A 363 22.38 39.53 4.64
C PRO A 363 23.14 38.82 5.76
N GLY A 364 23.48 37.55 5.56
CA GLY A 364 24.21 36.75 6.53
C GLY A 364 23.90 35.25 6.44
N ASN A 365 24.58 34.49 7.29
CA ASN A 365 24.38 33.04 7.40
C ASN A 365 23.20 32.70 8.33
N TYR A 366 22.39 31.73 7.92
CA TYR A 366 21.19 31.25 8.58
C TYR A 366 21.15 29.73 8.65
N ILE A 367 20.60 29.22 9.74
CA ILE A 367 20.23 27.80 9.86
C ILE A 367 18.70 27.69 9.88
N ILE A 368 18.18 26.87 8.97
CA ILE A 368 16.76 26.57 8.82
C ILE A 368 16.53 25.18 9.38
N ARG A 369 15.76 25.08 10.46
CA ARG A 369 15.53 23.81 11.14
C ARG A 369 14.06 23.47 11.25
N VAL A 370 13.67 22.33 10.68
CA VAL A 370 12.38 21.72 10.97
C VAL A 370 12.41 21.12 12.37
N THR A 371 11.52 21.58 13.24
CA THR A 371 11.38 21.09 14.62
C THR A 371 10.14 20.23 14.80
N ASP A 372 9.10 20.44 13.98
CA ASP A 372 7.83 19.73 14.00
C ASP A 372 7.30 19.48 15.43
N THR A 373 7.29 20.53 16.26
CA THR A 373 6.85 20.42 17.66
C THR A 373 5.42 19.91 17.85
N GLY A 374 4.59 19.97 16.80
CA GLY A 374 3.23 19.41 16.77
C GLY A 374 3.15 17.94 16.36
N ASN A 375 4.26 17.30 15.97
CA ASN A 375 4.33 15.95 15.39
C ASN A 375 3.38 15.79 14.18
N VAL A 376 3.35 16.81 13.32
CA VAL A 376 2.49 16.88 12.13
C VAL A 376 3.03 16.00 11.00
N ILE A 377 4.34 15.86 10.90
CA ILE A 377 5.01 15.04 9.89
C ILE A 377 4.78 13.55 10.21
N GLY A 378 4.77 13.22 11.51
CA GLY A 378 4.61 11.87 12.05
C GLY A 378 5.97 11.24 12.34
N GLY A 379 6.21 10.88 13.61
CA GLY A 379 7.53 10.49 14.13
C GLY A 379 8.22 9.25 13.54
N THR A 380 7.62 8.55 12.58
CA THR A 380 8.27 7.48 11.80
C THR A 380 8.71 7.93 10.40
N ALA A 381 8.40 9.16 10.01
CA ALA A 381 8.81 9.70 8.73
C ALA A 381 10.32 9.99 8.71
N VAL A 382 10.94 9.77 7.56
CA VAL A 382 12.36 9.98 7.29
C VAL A 382 12.48 11.15 6.33
N SER A 383 13.43 12.06 6.56
CA SER A 383 13.71 13.15 5.62
C SER A 383 14.31 12.60 4.32
N THR A 384 13.82 13.09 3.19
CA THR A 384 14.28 12.72 1.85
C THR A 384 15.12 13.81 1.18
N THR A 385 15.27 14.95 1.84
CA THR A 385 15.96 16.17 1.36
C THR A 385 17.26 16.44 2.13
N GLY A 386 17.87 15.39 2.69
CA GLY A 386 19.17 15.49 3.37
C GLY A 386 19.11 15.87 4.85
N GLY A 387 17.92 15.84 5.47
CA GLY A 387 17.73 16.02 6.91
C GLY A 387 16.71 17.08 7.28
N ASN A 388 16.75 17.52 8.55
CA ASN A 388 15.83 18.54 9.09
C ASN A 388 16.52 19.90 9.24
N ILE A 389 17.75 20.03 8.75
CA ILE A 389 18.58 21.22 8.85
C ILE A 389 19.10 21.55 7.46
N GLN A 390 18.92 22.79 7.05
CA GLN A 390 19.58 23.40 5.90
C GLN A 390 20.24 24.69 6.35
N VAL A 391 21.25 25.13 5.60
CA VAL A 391 22.01 26.34 5.87
C VAL A 391 21.91 27.25 4.66
N GLU A 392 21.91 28.55 4.90
CA GLU A 392 21.79 29.54 3.84
C GLU A 392 22.63 30.78 4.13
N ALA A 393 23.43 31.21 3.16
CA ALA A 393 24.17 32.45 3.22
C ALA A 393 23.51 33.48 2.30
N LEU A 394 22.67 34.35 2.87
CA LEU A 394 21.92 35.33 2.10
C LEU A 394 22.76 36.56 1.77
N SER A 395 22.71 36.95 0.51
CA SER A 395 23.14 38.26 0.01
C SER A 395 22.06 39.33 0.23
N ILE A 396 22.41 40.59 -0.03
CA ILE A 396 21.42 41.68 -0.01
C ILE A 396 20.29 41.44 -1.01
N SER A 397 19.05 41.56 -0.53
CA SER A 397 17.84 41.40 -1.33
C SER A 397 17.67 40.04 -1.99
N GLU A 398 18.37 39.01 -1.52
CA GLU A 398 18.30 37.68 -2.10
C GLU A 398 17.02 36.94 -1.72
N SER A 399 16.27 36.47 -2.73
CA SER A 399 15.10 35.62 -2.52
C SER A 399 15.44 34.17 -2.86
N ASN A 400 15.91 33.41 -1.86
CA ASN A 400 16.14 31.98 -2.00
C ASN A 400 14.92 31.16 -1.50
N LEU A 401 14.11 30.71 -2.46
CA LEU A 401 12.92 29.88 -2.24
C LEU A 401 13.16 28.40 -2.62
N SER A 402 14.36 27.88 -2.38
CA SER A 402 14.72 26.48 -2.70
C SER A 402 14.85 25.58 -1.47
N HIS A 403 14.54 26.09 -0.27
CA HIS A 403 14.72 25.35 0.97
C HIS A 403 13.51 24.49 1.28
N ASP A 404 13.38 23.38 0.55
CA ASP A 404 12.32 22.42 0.73
C ASP A 404 12.70 21.31 1.74
N PHE A 405 11.67 20.70 2.33
CA PHE A 405 11.85 19.54 3.22
C PHE A 405 10.83 18.45 2.87
N GLY A 406 11.29 17.43 2.17
CA GLY A 406 10.54 16.21 1.87
C GLY A 406 10.61 15.20 3.02
N TYR A 407 9.47 14.61 3.37
CA TYR A 407 9.36 13.56 4.37
C TYR A 407 8.59 12.36 3.84
N PHE A 408 9.25 11.20 3.88
CA PHE A 408 8.70 9.93 3.46
C PHE A 408 8.37 9.06 4.67
N THR A 409 7.17 8.49 4.70
CA THR A 409 6.82 7.44 5.67
C THR A 409 6.95 6.08 4.97
N PRO A 410 7.93 5.24 5.36
CA PRO A 410 8.09 3.91 4.79
C PRO A 410 6.77 3.13 4.80
N ASN A 411 6.37 2.68 3.62
CA ASN A 411 5.17 1.87 3.42
C ASN A 411 5.50 0.68 2.52
N SER A 412 4.89 -0.46 2.84
CA SER A 412 4.93 -1.68 2.05
C SER A 412 3.50 -2.06 1.70
N ASP A 413 3.28 -2.73 0.57
CA ASP A 413 1.95 -3.24 0.19
C ASP A 413 2.09 -4.75 0.04
N LEU A 414 1.67 -5.50 1.06
CA LEU A 414 1.86 -6.94 1.16
C LEU A 414 0.61 -7.68 0.69
N GLY A 415 0.64 -8.16 -0.55
CA GLY A 415 -0.40 -9.04 -1.09
C GLY A 415 -0.08 -10.51 -0.86
N ILE A 416 -1.12 -11.33 -0.64
CA ILE A 416 -1.00 -12.79 -0.64
C ILE A 416 -2.02 -13.43 -1.58
N VAL A 417 -1.56 -14.42 -2.35
CA VAL A 417 -2.43 -15.29 -3.15
C VAL A 417 -2.23 -16.73 -2.70
N LYS A 418 -3.33 -17.44 -2.51
CA LYS A 418 -3.35 -18.85 -2.14
C LYS A 418 -4.09 -19.68 -3.19
N THR A 419 -3.43 -20.72 -3.68
CA THR A 419 -4.00 -21.69 -4.60
C THR A 419 -3.87 -23.10 -4.05
N VAL A 420 -4.59 -24.04 -4.66
CA VAL A 420 -4.52 -25.47 -4.36
C VAL A 420 -4.29 -26.23 -5.65
N SER A 421 -3.47 -27.29 -5.59
CA SER A 421 -3.12 -28.10 -6.76
C SER A 421 -4.32 -28.84 -7.38
N ASN A 422 -5.37 -29.12 -6.60
CA ASN A 422 -6.61 -29.72 -7.06
C ASN A 422 -7.78 -29.19 -6.20
N ALA A 423 -8.76 -28.52 -6.83
CA ALA A 423 -9.90 -27.94 -6.15
C ALA A 423 -11.01 -28.96 -5.81
N THR A 424 -11.01 -30.13 -6.44
CA THR A 424 -11.94 -31.23 -6.13
C THR A 424 -11.17 -32.53 -5.90
N PRO A 425 -10.34 -32.60 -4.84
CA PRO A 425 -9.50 -33.77 -4.57
C PRO A 425 -10.33 -34.94 -4.08
N ASN A 426 -9.89 -36.16 -4.38
CA ASN A 426 -10.45 -37.33 -3.75
C ASN A 426 -9.99 -37.39 -2.29
N VAL A 427 -10.86 -37.82 -1.39
CA VAL A 427 -10.48 -38.04 0.01
C VAL A 427 -9.34 -39.05 0.11
N GLY A 428 -8.39 -38.81 1.02
CA GLY A 428 -7.16 -39.59 1.16
C GLY A 428 -6.03 -39.18 0.21
N SER A 429 -6.30 -38.37 -0.82
CA SER A 429 -5.25 -37.83 -1.69
C SER A 429 -4.51 -36.64 -1.04
N ASN A 430 -3.29 -36.37 -1.51
CA ASN A 430 -2.54 -35.19 -1.11
C ASN A 430 -2.84 -34.02 -2.05
N VAL A 431 -3.04 -32.84 -1.45
CA VAL A 431 -3.08 -31.55 -2.16
C VAL A 431 -1.91 -30.68 -1.69
N THR A 432 -1.45 -29.80 -2.58
CA THR A 432 -0.46 -28.77 -2.24
C THR A 432 -1.14 -27.41 -2.26
N PHE A 433 -1.15 -26.72 -1.13
CA PHE A 433 -1.47 -25.30 -1.07
C PHE A 433 -0.21 -24.51 -1.42
N THR A 434 -0.32 -23.59 -2.38
CA THR A 434 0.77 -22.68 -2.76
C THR A 434 0.40 -21.27 -2.34
N LEU A 435 1.17 -20.72 -1.41
CA LEU A 435 1.06 -19.34 -0.95
C LEU A 435 2.12 -18.52 -1.66
N THR A 436 1.73 -17.38 -2.21
CA THR A 436 2.63 -16.41 -2.85
C THR A 436 2.40 -15.07 -2.19
N VAL A 437 3.42 -14.59 -1.47
CA VAL A 437 3.44 -13.26 -0.85
C VAL A 437 4.26 -12.34 -1.74
N THR A 438 3.73 -11.16 -2.04
CA THR A 438 4.39 -10.14 -2.85
C THR A 438 4.40 -8.83 -2.09
N ASN A 439 5.50 -8.08 -2.15
CA ASN A 439 5.53 -6.68 -1.73
C ASN A 439 5.47 -5.77 -2.96
N THR A 440 4.32 -5.15 -3.23
CA THR A 440 4.11 -4.18 -4.33
C THR A 440 4.25 -2.72 -3.88
N GLY A 441 4.61 -2.50 -2.61
CA GLY A 441 4.82 -1.17 -2.05
C GLY A 441 6.16 -0.59 -2.47
N ILE A 442 6.38 0.69 -2.14
CA ILE A 442 7.60 1.39 -2.55
C ILE A 442 8.79 1.15 -1.61
N SER A 443 8.55 0.68 -0.37
CA SER A 443 9.60 0.31 0.59
C SER A 443 9.73 -1.20 0.78
N ASN A 444 10.86 -1.60 1.34
CA ASN A 444 11.04 -2.94 1.88
C ASN A 444 10.10 -3.14 3.08
N ALA A 445 9.53 -4.34 3.18
CA ALA A 445 8.78 -4.77 4.35
C ALA A 445 9.71 -5.51 5.32
N THR A 446 9.49 -5.32 6.61
CA THR A 446 10.16 -6.04 7.69
C THR A 446 9.14 -6.71 8.61
N GLY A 447 9.61 -7.66 9.43
CA GLY A 447 8.74 -8.44 10.30
C GLY A 447 7.63 -9.22 9.56
N VAL A 448 7.83 -9.54 8.28
CA VAL A 448 6.81 -10.17 7.45
C VAL A 448 6.50 -11.57 7.95
N THR A 449 5.23 -11.82 8.25
CA THR A 449 4.71 -13.11 8.71
C THR A 449 3.41 -13.46 8.00
N VAL A 450 3.21 -14.75 7.71
CA VAL A 450 1.92 -15.27 7.25
C VAL A 450 1.34 -16.19 8.32
N ASN A 451 0.05 -16.06 8.59
CA ASN A 451 -0.70 -16.99 9.43
C ASN A 451 -1.60 -17.86 8.55
N ASP A 452 -1.33 -19.16 8.52
CA ASP A 452 -2.00 -20.18 7.74
C ASP A 452 -1.93 -21.53 8.46
N LEU A 453 -2.87 -21.76 9.37
CA LEU A 453 -3.03 -23.04 10.05
C LEU A 453 -3.98 -23.92 9.25
N LEU A 454 -3.51 -25.10 8.83
CA LEU A 454 -4.36 -26.06 8.12
C LEU A 454 -5.61 -26.39 8.96
N PRO A 455 -6.82 -26.26 8.39
CA PRO A 455 -8.04 -26.56 9.11
C PRO A 455 -8.23 -28.07 9.28
N SER A 456 -9.23 -28.46 10.08
CA SER A 456 -9.45 -29.85 10.51
C SER A 456 -9.65 -30.86 9.39
N GLY A 457 -10.10 -30.41 8.19
CA GLY A 457 -10.28 -31.23 6.99
C GLY A 457 -8.99 -31.73 6.35
N TYR A 458 -7.82 -31.38 6.90
CA TYR A 458 -6.52 -31.81 6.39
C TYR A 458 -5.64 -32.45 7.47
N THR A 459 -4.71 -33.28 7.03
CA THR A 459 -3.56 -33.76 7.82
C THR A 459 -2.29 -33.19 7.20
N PHE A 460 -1.47 -32.49 7.97
CA PHE A 460 -0.19 -31.96 7.49
C PHE A 460 0.76 -33.10 7.10
N VAL A 461 1.39 -32.98 5.91
CA VAL A 461 2.40 -33.93 5.42
C VAL A 461 3.78 -33.27 5.40
N GLY A 462 3.87 -32.04 4.90
CA GLY A 462 5.14 -31.32 4.79
C GLY A 462 4.98 -29.89 4.31
N SER A 463 6.05 -29.11 4.42
CA SER A 463 6.11 -27.74 3.93
C SER A 463 7.46 -27.45 3.28
N LEU A 464 7.45 -26.55 2.30
CA LEU A 464 8.66 -26.05 1.64
C LEU A 464 8.53 -24.53 1.44
N PRO A 465 8.99 -23.71 2.40
CA PRO A 465 9.11 -22.27 2.22
C PRO A 465 10.30 -21.93 1.31
N SER A 466 10.18 -20.90 0.48
CA SER A 466 11.30 -20.36 -0.31
C SER A 466 12.31 -19.59 0.55
N VAL A 467 11.82 -19.01 1.64
CA VAL A 467 12.58 -18.22 2.63
C VAL A 467 11.97 -18.41 4.02
N GLY A 468 12.80 -18.29 5.05
CA GLY A 468 12.33 -18.37 6.43
C GLY A 468 11.83 -19.76 6.84
N THR A 469 10.93 -19.81 7.81
CA THR A 469 10.46 -21.08 8.43
C THR A 469 8.96 -21.10 8.65
N TYR A 470 8.31 -22.23 8.38
CA TYR A 470 6.89 -22.47 8.68
C TYR A 470 6.74 -23.45 9.85
N ASN A 471 5.87 -23.11 10.80
CA ASN A 471 5.50 -23.97 11.91
C ASN A 471 4.07 -24.51 11.70
N SER A 472 3.93 -25.80 11.43
CA SER A 472 2.63 -26.43 11.16
C SER A 472 1.71 -26.55 12.37
N GLY A 473 2.23 -26.43 13.60
CA GLY A 473 1.43 -26.44 14.82
C GLY A 473 0.73 -25.12 15.10
N THR A 474 1.32 -24.00 14.71
CA THR A 474 0.75 -22.66 14.86
C THR A 474 0.21 -22.07 13.56
N GLY A 475 0.66 -22.57 12.42
CA GLY A 475 0.36 -22.02 11.10
C GLY A 475 1.22 -20.80 10.73
N VAL A 476 2.21 -20.43 11.54
CA VAL A 476 3.00 -19.22 11.31
C VAL A 476 4.15 -19.51 10.35
N TRP A 477 4.23 -18.76 9.26
CA TRP A 477 5.39 -18.66 8.38
C TRP A 477 6.11 -17.33 8.63
N SER A 478 7.33 -17.39 9.14
CA SER A 478 8.17 -16.22 9.40
C SER A 478 9.09 -15.96 8.21
N ILE A 479 8.78 -14.94 7.41
CA ILE A 479 9.57 -14.52 6.23
C ILE A 479 10.70 -13.57 6.64
N GLY A 480 10.43 -12.65 7.56
CA GLY A 480 11.40 -11.64 8.00
C GLY A 480 11.37 -10.40 7.12
N GLY A 481 12.37 -10.21 6.26
CA GLY A 481 12.43 -9.08 5.33
C GLY A 481 11.94 -9.45 3.93
N LEU A 482 11.15 -8.58 3.30
CA LEU A 482 10.75 -8.72 1.90
C LEU A 482 10.97 -7.40 1.15
N ALA A 483 11.97 -7.38 0.27
CA ALA A 483 12.30 -6.18 -0.49
C ALA A 483 11.14 -5.72 -1.39
N ASN A 484 11.13 -4.42 -1.75
CA ASN A 484 10.20 -3.89 -2.75
C ASN A 484 10.28 -4.74 -4.05
N GLY A 485 9.12 -5.18 -4.54
CA GLY A 485 8.97 -5.98 -5.75
C GLY A 485 9.34 -7.46 -5.60
N ALA A 486 9.81 -7.88 -4.42
CA ALA A 486 10.18 -9.27 -4.17
C ALA A 486 8.97 -10.16 -3.88
N ILE A 487 9.15 -11.46 -4.12
CA ILE A 487 8.15 -12.50 -3.91
C ILE A 487 8.74 -13.58 -2.99
N ALA A 488 7.94 -14.07 -2.06
CA ALA A 488 8.21 -15.27 -1.26
C ALA A 488 7.09 -16.28 -1.47
N THR A 489 7.43 -17.58 -1.48
CA THR A 489 6.44 -18.65 -1.63
C THR A 489 6.53 -19.70 -0.52
N LEU A 490 5.40 -20.34 -0.23
CA LEU A 490 5.31 -21.48 0.67
C LEU A 490 4.39 -22.54 0.07
N ASN A 491 4.93 -23.75 -0.10
CA ASN A 491 4.16 -24.93 -0.46
C ASN A 491 3.83 -25.74 0.79
N ILE A 492 2.55 -26.00 1.06
CA ILE A 492 2.08 -26.85 2.16
C ILE A 492 1.41 -28.09 1.54
N VAL A 493 1.99 -29.27 1.77
CA VAL A 493 1.41 -30.55 1.35
C VAL A 493 0.56 -31.11 2.48
N ALA A 494 -0.67 -31.47 2.18
CA ALA A 494 -1.60 -32.02 3.15
C ALA A 494 -2.49 -33.13 2.56
N THR A 495 -2.78 -34.15 3.36
CA THR A 495 -3.74 -35.20 3.01
C THR A 495 -5.16 -34.72 3.32
N VAL A 496 -6.08 -34.91 2.38
CA VAL A 496 -7.49 -34.52 2.52
C VAL A 496 -8.25 -35.58 3.32
N LYS A 497 -8.96 -35.16 4.37
CA LYS A 497 -9.81 -36.05 5.18
C LYS A 497 -11.23 -36.13 4.62
N ALA A 498 -12.00 -37.11 5.09
CA ALA A 498 -13.41 -37.29 4.70
C ALA A 498 -14.33 -36.20 5.24
N THR A 499 -13.99 -35.64 6.41
CA THR A 499 -14.77 -34.60 7.09
C THR A 499 -13.86 -33.53 7.68
N GLY A 500 -14.41 -32.32 7.86
CA GLY A 500 -13.74 -31.19 8.49
C GLY A 500 -14.00 -29.88 7.74
N ASN A 501 -13.41 -28.79 8.22
CA ASN A 501 -13.43 -27.53 7.48
C ASN A 501 -12.36 -27.56 6.38
N TYR A 502 -12.74 -27.21 5.15
CA TYR A 502 -11.85 -27.21 3.99
C TYR A 502 -11.41 -25.81 3.56
N ALA A 503 -12.04 -24.74 4.08
CA ALA A 503 -11.66 -23.37 3.80
C ALA A 503 -10.34 -23.04 4.49
N ASN A 504 -9.26 -23.03 3.72
CA ASN A 504 -7.91 -22.79 4.20
C ASN A 504 -7.51 -21.34 3.88
N THR A 505 -7.37 -20.50 4.91
CA THR A 505 -7.12 -19.04 4.77
C THR A 505 -5.72 -18.69 5.23
N ALA A 506 -4.99 -17.95 4.40
CA ALA A 506 -3.70 -17.38 4.74
C ALA A 506 -3.83 -15.87 4.85
N THR A 507 -3.20 -15.28 5.86
CA THR A 507 -3.17 -13.81 6.05
C THR A 507 -1.74 -13.35 6.28
N VAL A 508 -1.30 -12.33 5.54
CA VAL A 508 0.05 -11.75 5.65
C VAL A 508 0.03 -10.42 6.43
N THR A 509 1.04 -10.20 7.24
CA THR A 509 1.27 -8.95 7.97
C THR A 509 2.75 -8.55 7.92
N GLY A 510 3.03 -7.26 8.06
CA GLY A 510 4.36 -6.68 8.21
C GLY A 510 4.35 -5.53 9.22
N THR A 511 5.49 -4.86 9.42
CA THR A 511 5.61 -3.76 10.38
C THR A 511 5.37 -2.37 9.79
N GLU A 512 5.63 -2.19 8.51
CA GLU A 512 5.42 -0.95 7.78
C GLU A 512 3.92 -0.73 7.51
N LEU A 513 3.54 0.53 7.28
CA LEU A 513 2.16 0.85 6.93
C LEU A 513 1.80 0.17 5.61
N ASP A 514 0.69 -0.57 5.60
CA ASP A 514 0.10 -1.16 4.41
C ASP A 514 -1.19 -0.43 4.02
N PRO A 515 -1.20 0.31 2.89
CA PRO A 515 -2.37 1.07 2.46
C PRO A 515 -3.51 0.19 1.92
N THR A 516 -3.25 -1.09 1.62
CA THR A 516 -4.13 -1.97 0.83
C THR A 516 -4.44 -3.29 1.50
N LEU A 517 -4.88 -3.23 2.76
CA LEU A 517 -5.22 -4.39 3.62
C LEU A 517 -6.17 -5.46 3.02
N THR A 518 -6.87 -5.16 1.92
CA THR A 518 -7.79 -6.09 1.25
C THR A 518 -7.10 -7.21 0.48
N ASN A 519 -5.82 -7.05 0.10
CA ASN A 519 -5.04 -8.08 -0.59
C ASN A 519 -4.21 -8.94 0.39
N ASN A 520 -4.22 -8.63 1.69
CA ASN A 520 -3.44 -9.31 2.72
C ASN A 520 -4.05 -10.65 3.18
N SER A 521 -5.14 -11.11 2.58
CA SER A 521 -5.77 -12.37 2.92
C SER A 521 -6.25 -13.13 1.69
N SER A 522 -6.03 -14.44 1.67
CA SER A 522 -6.46 -15.30 0.58
C SER A 522 -6.92 -16.67 1.09
N THR A 523 -8.11 -17.08 0.64
CA THR A 523 -8.73 -18.35 1.02
C THR A 523 -8.84 -19.28 -0.18
N SER A 524 -8.45 -20.54 0.01
CA SER A 524 -8.74 -21.62 -0.92
C SER A 524 -9.63 -22.65 -0.23
N THR A 525 -10.77 -22.97 -0.87
CA THR A 525 -11.76 -23.91 -0.32
C THR A 525 -11.99 -25.06 -1.31
N PRO A 526 -11.12 -26.07 -1.32
CA PRO A 526 -11.40 -27.32 -2.03
C PRO A 526 -12.76 -27.90 -1.64
N SER A 527 -13.42 -28.58 -2.59
CA SER A 527 -14.58 -29.44 -2.36
C SER A 527 -14.17 -30.89 -2.58
N PRO A 528 -13.69 -31.60 -1.54
CA PRO A 528 -13.32 -32.99 -1.66
C PRO A 528 -14.47 -33.87 -2.13
N LYS A 529 -14.12 -34.90 -2.88
CA LYS A 529 -15.03 -35.97 -3.31
C LYS A 529 -14.69 -37.22 -2.54
N ASN A 530 -15.69 -37.82 -1.90
CA ASN A 530 -15.54 -39.17 -1.40
C ASN A 530 -15.42 -40.13 -2.59
N VAL A 531 -14.71 -41.23 -2.38
CA VAL A 531 -14.49 -42.26 -3.41
C VAL A 531 -15.35 -43.46 -3.03
N VAL A 532 -16.41 -43.71 -3.80
CA VAL A 532 -17.11 -44.99 -3.80
C VAL A 532 -16.34 -45.91 -4.73
N ASP A 533 -15.97 -47.09 -4.24
CA ASP A 533 -15.28 -48.14 -4.99
C ASP A 533 -16.14 -49.40 -4.91
N ALA A 534 -16.93 -49.62 -5.97
CA ALA A 534 -17.77 -50.80 -6.11
C ALA A 534 -16.98 -51.88 -6.85
N VAL A 535 -16.82 -53.04 -6.23
CA VAL A 535 -15.94 -54.12 -6.70
C VAL A 535 -16.78 -55.31 -7.11
N ASN A 536 -16.56 -55.84 -8.32
CA ASN A 536 -17.29 -57.01 -8.82
C ASN A 536 -17.27 -58.18 -7.82
N ASP A 537 -18.44 -58.73 -7.54
CA ASP A 537 -18.57 -59.88 -6.65
C ASP A 537 -17.99 -61.15 -7.26
N SER A 538 -17.51 -62.02 -6.39
CA SER A 538 -17.14 -63.39 -6.79
C SER A 538 -18.37 -64.17 -7.24
N ALA A 539 -18.22 -65.00 -8.28
CA ALA A 539 -19.32 -65.81 -8.77
C ALA A 539 -19.79 -66.84 -7.73
N ILE A 540 -21.11 -66.99 -7.58
CA ILE A 540 -21.72 -67.95 -6.65
C ILE A 540 -22.47 -69.02 -7.44
N THR A 541 -22.25 -70.29 -7.09
CA THR A 541 -22.91 -71.43 -7.74
C THR A 541 -24.01 -72.01 -6.86
N LEU A 542 -25.22 -72.15 -7.40
CA LEU A 542 -26.36 -72.75 -6.71
C LEU A 542 -27.39 -73.36 -7.69
N ALA A 543 -28.28 -74.20 -7.19
CA ALA A 543 -29.41 -74.75 -7.95
C ALA A 543 -30.65 -73.86 -7.80
N SER A 544 -31.45 -73.73 -8.86
CA SER A 544 -32.76 -73.09 -8.75
C SER A 544 -33.78 -74.03 -8.10
N GLY A 545 -34.86 -73.47 -7.56
CA GLY A 545 -35.97 -74.23 -7.00
C GLY A 545 -37.32 -73.72 -7.50
N SER A 546 -38.42 -74.32 -7.05
CA SER A 546 -39.78 -73.89 -7.41
C SER A 546 -40.22 -72.57 -6.74
N THR A 547 -39.37 -72.00 -5.87
CA THR A 547 -39.55 -70.68 -5.26
C THR A 547 -38.27 -69.86 -5.42
N SER A 548 -38.36 -68.54 -5.22
CA SER A 548 -37.20 -67.67 -5.32
C SER A 548 -36.17 -68.03 -4.25
N VAL A 549 -34.89 -67.99 -4.62
CA VAL A 549 -33.77 -68.34 -3.73
C VAL A 549 -32.99 -67.08 -3.43
N VAL A 550 -32.74 -66.81 -2.14
CA VAL A 550 -31.78 -65.78 -1.74
C VAL A 550 -30.38 -66.34 -1.98
N VAL A 551 -29.59 -65.66 -2.79
CA VAL A 551 -28.20 -66.04 -3.04
C VAL A 551 -27.38 -65.72 -1.79
N PRO A 552 -26.55 -66.65 -1.28
CA PRO A 552 -25.72 -66.38 -0.10
C PRO A 552 -24.81 -65.17 -0.32
N GLY A 553 -24.74 -64.25 0.66
CA GLY A 553 -23.89 -63.06 0.59
C GLY A 553 -24.65 -61.77 0.29
N ASN A 554 -23.90 -60.71 0.01
CA ASN A 554 -24.43 -59.37 -0.27
C ASN A 554 -23.43 -58.62 -1.16
N VAL A 555 -23.95 -57.87 -2.14
CA VAL A 555 -23.12 -57.16 -3.13
C VAL A 555 -22.19 -56.11 -2.51
N THR A 556 -22.47 -55.66 -1.29
CA THR A 556 -21.71 -54.60 -0.61
C THR A 556 -20.50 -55.10 0.18
N THR A 557 -20.27 -56.42 0.26
CA THR A 557 -19.31 -56.99 1.22
C THR A 557 -17.84 -56.69 0.93
N ASN A 558 -17.50 -56.45 -0.32
CA ASN A 558 -16.16 -56.11 -0.82
C ASN A 558 -16.05 -54.65 -1.29
N ASP A 559 -17.11 -53.86 -1.14
CA ASP A 559 -17.17 -52.47 -1.57
C ASP A 559 -16.62 -51.53 -0.49
N THR A 560 -16.03 -50.42 -0.91
CA THR A 560 -15.49 -49.41 0.03
C THR A 560 -15.94 -47.98 -0.28
N LEU A 561 -16.04 -47.16 0.78
CA LEU A 561 -16.16 -45.72 0.74
C LEU A 561 -14.89 -45.13 1.37
N ASN A 562 -14.09 -44.43 0.58
CA ASN A 562 -12.77 -43.90 0.97
C ASN A 562 -11.81 -44.99 1.50
N GLY A 563 -11.87 -46.20 0.94
CA GLY A 563 -11.05 -47.34 1.36
C GLY A 563 -11.50 -48.02 2.66
N VAL A 564 -12.63 -47.60 3.24
CA VAL A 564 -13.27 -48.25 4.40
C VAL A 564 -14.51 -49.00 3.93
N ALA A 565 -14.77 -50.19 4.48
CA ALA A 565 -15.95 -50.98 4.12
C ALA A 565 -17.25 -50.18 4.23
N VAL A 566 -18.12 -50.35 3.24
CA VAL A 566 -19.41 -49.64 3.19
C VAL A 566 -20.42 -50.20 4.20
N THR A 567 -21.43 -49.40 4.51
CA THR A 567 -22.52 -49.74 5.42
C THR A 567 -23.84 -49.22 4.87
N GLY A 568 -24.97 -49.76 5.34
CA GLY A 568 -26.29 -49.27 4.95
C GLY A 568 -26.63 -47.85 5.44
N THR A 569 -25.75 -47.19 6.20
CA THR A 569 -25.93 -45.80 6.61
C THR A 569 -25.17 -44.80 5.75
N ASN A 570 -24.05 -45.18 5.14
CA ASN A 570 -23.20 -44.29 4.34
C ASN A 570 -23.26 -44.58 2.84
N THR A 571 -23.94 -45.66 2.45
CA THR A 571 -24.16 -46.02 1.05
C THR A 571 -25.54 -46.63 0.85
N ASN A 572 -26.00 -46.61 -0.39
CA ASN A 572 -27.27 -47.18 -0.80
C ASN A 572 -27.10 -47.95 -2.11
N VAL A 573 -27.72 -49.12 -2.21
CA VAL A 573 -27.76 -49.92 -3.43
C VAL A 573 -29.03 -49.56 -4.19
N THR A 574 -28.91 -49.23 -5.47
CA THR A 574 -30.09 -49.00 -6.31
C THR A 574 -30.72 -50.35 -6.68
N PRO A 575 -31.99 -50.63 -6.30
CA PRO A 575 -32.63 -51.89 -6.63
C PRO A 575 -32.69 -52.11 -8.13
N VAL A 576 -32.33 -53.31 -8.57
CA VAL A 576 -32.24 -53.65 -9.99
C VAL A 576 -32.65 -55.09 -10.23
N THR A 577 -33.32 -55.35 -11.34
CA THR A 577 -33.66 -56.69 -11.81
C THR A 577 -33.13 -56.86 -13.22
N ASN A 578 -32.34 -57.91 -13.47
CA ASN A 578 -31.85 -58.26 -14.79
C ASN A 578 -32.03 -59.77 -15.03
N GLY A 579 -32.97 -60.11 -15.90
CA GLY A 579 -33.33 -61.51 -16.15
C GLY A 579 -33.82 -62.20 -14.87
N PRO A 580 -33.28 -63.38 -14.50
CA PRO A 580 -33.68 -64.10 -13.30
C PRO A 580 -33.07 -63.57 -12.00
N LEU A 581 -32.16 -62.59 -12.07
CA LEU A 581 -31.52 -62.01 -10.88
C LEU A 581 -32.17 -60.67 -10.53
N SER A 582 -32.32 -60.43 -9.22
CA SER A 582 -32.58 -59.09 -8.70
C SER A 582 -31.71 -58.79 -7.48
N VAL A 583 -31.38 -57.52 -7.29
CA VAL A 583 -30.66 -56.98 -6.13
C VAL A 583 -31.58 -55.96 -5.48
N ASP A 584 -31.84 -56.11 -4.18
CA ASP A 584 -32.66 -55.18 -3.42
C ASP A 584 -31.86 -53.98 -2.88
N ALA A 585 -32.54 -53.05 -2.20
CA ALA A 585 -31.92 -51.84 -1.66
C ALA A 585 -30.88 -52.13 -0.55
N ASN A 586 -30.96 -53.30 0.08
CA ASN A 586 -30.00 -53.74 1.09
C ASN A 586 -28.81 -54.46 0.46
N GLY A 587 -28.78 -54.64 -0.87
CA GLY A 587 -27.74 -55.40 -1.57
C GLY A 587 -27.94 -56.91 -1.56
N VAL A 588 -29.12 -57.41 -1.16
CA VAL A 588 -29.42 -58.85 -1.16
C VAL A 588 -29.79 -59.28 -2.58
N ILE A 589 -29.15 -60.35 -3.04
CA ILE A 589 -29.38 -60.92 -4.36
C ILE A 589 -30.44 -62.02 -4.26
N THR A 590 -31.43 -62.01 -5.14
CA THR A 590 -32.42 -63.10 -5.27
C THR A 590 -32.45 -63.66 -6.70
N LEU A 591 -32.55 -64.98 -6.79
CA LEU A 591 -32.70 -65.75 -8.01
C LEU A 591 -34.17 -66.17 -8.18
N ALA A 592 -34.73 -65.96 -9.37
CA ALA A 592 -36.09 -66.33 -9.71
C ALA A 592 -36.31 -67.86 -9.69
N PRO A 593 -37.54 -68.32 -9.38
CA PRO A 593 -37.87 -69.74 -9.41
C PRO A 593 -37.66 -70.36 -10.80
N ASN A 594 -37.34 -71.65 -10.83
CA ASN A 594 -37.20 -72.45 -12.05
C ASN A 594 -36.22 -71.83 -13.08
N THR A 595 -35.24 -71.06 -12.62
CA THR A 595 -34.20 -70.52 -13.50
C THR A 595 -33.39 -71.68 -14.09
N VAL A 596 -33.24 -71.69 -15.41
CA VAL A 596 -32.52 -72.71 -16.15
C VAL A 596 -31.02 -72.67 -15.81
N SER A 597 -30.32 -73.80 -15.91
CA SER A 597 -28.86 -73.81 -15.72
C SER A 597 -28.15 -72.87 -16.70
N GLY A 598 -27.25 -72.05 -16.16
CA GLY A 598 -26.47 -71.08 -16.93
C GLY A 598 -25.79 -70.04 -16.04
N THR A 599 -25.05 -69.11 -16.66
CA THR A 599 -24.41 -68.00 -15.94
C THR A 599 -25.19 -66.72 -16.14
N TYR A 600 -25.58 -66.08 -15.04
CA TYR A 600 -26.35 -64.86 -15.01
C TYR A 600 -25.59 -63.76 -14.29
N THR A 601 -25.63 -62.55 -14.83
CA THR A 601 -24.95 -61.38 -14.27
C THR A 601 -25.94 -60.24 -14.08
N VAL A 602 -25.80 -59.51 -12.98
CA VAL A 602 -26.53 -58.27 -12.72
C VAL A 602 -25.54 -57.17 -12.35
N THR A 603 -25.61 -56.04 -13.06
CA THR A 603 -24.84 -54.85 -12.70
C THR A 603 -25.65 -54.04 -11.71
N TYR A 604 -25.10 -53.82 -10.51
CA TYR A 604 -25.69 -52.96 -9.49
C TYR A 604 -24.97 -51.61 -9.44
N GLN A 605 -25.65 -50.62 -8.89
CA GLN A 605 -25.10 -49.29 -8.64
C GLN A 605 -25.09 -49.03 -7.15
N LEU A 606 -23.92 -48.70 -6.61
CA LEU A 606 -23.71 -48.28 -5.23
C LEU A 606 -23.51 -46.78 -5.19
N CYS A 607 -24.30 -46.08 -4.40
CA CYS A 607 -24.23 -44.63 -4.26
C CYS A 607 -23.91 -44.25 -2.82
N GLU A 608 -23.15 -43.16 -2.64
CA GLU A 608 -22.95 -42.53 -1.35
C GLU A 608 -24.27 -41.99 -0.81
N ALA A 609 -24.53 -42.26 0.48
CA ALA A 609 -25.73 -41.83 1.19
C ALA A 609 -25.38 -40.82 2.30
N ASP A 610 -26.29 -39.90 2.55
CA ASP A 610 -26.26 -39.03 3.71
C ASP A 610 -26.46 -39.85 4.99
N PRO A 611 -25.49 -39.86 5.93
CA PRO A 611 -25.58 -40.64 7.17
C PRO A 611 -26.77 -40.27 8.07
N VAL A 612 -27.36 -39.09 7.88
CA VAL A 612 -28.48 -38.57 8.69
C VAL A 612 -29.82 -38.92 8.04
N THR A 613 -29.96 -38.67 6.74
CA THR A 613 -31.24 -38.87 6.05
C THR A 613 -31.38 -40.25 5.40
N GLY A 614 -30.27 -40.98 5.21
CA GLY A 614 -30.22 -42.27 4.52
C GLY A 614 -30.45 -42.19 3.01
N ASN A 615 -30.64 -40.99 2.46
CA ASN A 615 -30.86 -40.79 1.04
C ASN A 615 -29.53 -40.60 0.29
N ASN A 616 -29.52 -40.91 -1.00
CA ASN A 616 -28.36 -40.62 -1.86
C ASN A 616 -28.06 -39.12 -1.85
N LEU A 617 -26.77 -38.78 -1.86
CA LEU A 617 -26.35 -37.39 -2.00
C LEU A 617 -26.83 -36.80 -3.34
N VAL A 618 -27.05 -35.48 -3.38
CA VAL A 618 -27.41 -34.75 -4.60
C VAL A 618 -26.40 -33.62 -4.83
N PRO A 619 -25.61 -33.65 -5.93
CA PRO A 619 -25.58 -34.68 -6.97
C PRO A 619 -25.05 -36.03 -6.47
N ALA A 620 -25.50 -37.12 -7.10
CA ALA A 620 -25.15 -38.47 -6.68
C ALA A 620 -23.68 -38.80 -6.97
N ASN A 621 -23.02 -39.43 -6.00
CA ASN A 621 -21.68 -39.99 -6.11
C ASN A 621 -21.82 -41.51 -6.09
N CYS A 622 -21.67 -42.16 -7.25
CA CYS A 622 -21.95 -43.58 -7.39
C CYS A 622 -20.91 -44.29 -8.24
N ASP A 623 -20.78 -45.58 -8.01
CA ASP A 623 -19.99 -46.52 -8.80
C ASP A 623 -20.81 -47.78 -9.12
N THR A 624 -20.35 -48.61 -10.04
CA THR A 624 -21.07 -49.82 -10.49
C THR A 624 -20.18 -51.05 -10.48
N ALA A 625 -20.73 -52.17 -10.03
CA ALA A 625 -20.09 -53.47 -10.07
C ALA A 625 -21.08 -54.57 -10.48
N THR A 626 -20.57 -55.76 -10.75
CA THR A 626 -21.36 -56.91 -11.23
C THR A 626 -21.38 -58.03 -10.22
N ALA A 627 -22.58 -58.54 -9.93
CA ALA A 627 -22.78 -59.82 -9.27
C ALA A 627 -23.02 -60.93 -10.29
N THR A 628 -22.35 -62.06 -10.13
CA THR A 628 -22.46 -63.23 -11.03
C THR A 628 -23.00 -64.45 -10.28
N VAL A 629 -24.06 -65.06 -10.82
CA VAL A 629 -24.64 -66.30 -10.30
C VAL A 629 -24.59 -67.37 -11.38
N VAL A 630 -23.94 -68.48 -11.06
CA VAL A 630 -23.91 -69.68 -11.90
C VAL A 630 -24.99 -70.63 -11.40
N VAL A 631 -26.08 -70.74 -12.15
CA VAL A 631 -27.15 -71.70 -11.87
C VAL A 631 -26.73 -73.06 -12.40
N SER A 632 -26.68 -74.05 -11.52
CA SER A 632 -26.37 -75.44 -11.84
C SER A 632 -27.44 -76.33 -11.22
N ASN A 633 -28.45 -76.66 -12.03
CA ASN A 633 -29.57 -77.50 -11.62
C ASN A 633 -29.16 -78.98 -11.67
N PRO A 634 -29.26 -79.75 -10.58
CA PRO A 634 -28.97 -81.18 -10.62
C PRO A 634 -29.97 -81.91 -11.52
N LEU A 635 -29.46 -82.44 -12.63
CA LEU A 635 -30.17 -83.38 -13.51
C LEU A 635 -29.71 -84.80 -13.19
N VAL A 636 -30.66 -85.68 -12.90
CA VAL A 636 -30.45 -87.10 -12.64
C VAL A 636 -31.23 -87.89 -13.68
N ALA A 637 -30.49 -88.59 -14.56
CA ALA A 637 -31.04 -89.54 -15.50
C ALA A 637 -30.83 -90.97 -14.96
N THR A 638 -31.90 -91.73 -14.77
CA THR A 638 -31.92 -93.07 -14.19
C THR A 638 -32.35 -94.07 -15.24
N ASN A 639 -31.66 -95.21 -15.33
CA ASN A 639 -32.00 -96.24 -16.32
C ASN A 639 -33.46 -96.74 -16.19
N ASP A 640 -34.15 -96.86 -17.32
CA ASP A 640 -35.53 -97.34 -17.39
C ASP A 640 -35.65 -98.84 -17.65
N THR A 641 -36.73 -99.42 -17.15
CA THR A 641 -37.23 -100.73 -17.58
C THR A 641 -38.66 -100.57 -18.08
N LEU A 642 -38.88 -100.86 -19.36
CA LEU A 642 -40.14 -100.60 -20.06
C LEU A 642 -40.80 -101.90 -20.54
N PRO A 643 -42.15 -101.95 -20.61
CA PRO A 643 -42.87 -103.10 -21.13
C PRO A 643 -42.65 -103.26 -22.64
N GLY A 644 -42.90 -104.45 -23.19
CA GLY A 644 -42.72 -104.77 -24.61
C GLY A 644 -43.54 -103.92 -25.60
N THR A 645 -44.48 -103.10 -25.11
CA THR A 645 -45.24 -102.11 -25.88
C THR A 645 -44.52 -100.75 -26.01
N GLY A 646 -43.38 -100.56 -25.34
CA GLY A 646 -42.73 -99.26 -25.21
C GLY A 646 -43.32 -98.41 -24.08
N GLY A 647 -42.85 -97.17 -23.96
CA GLY A 647 -43.21 -96.25 -22.88
C GLY A 647 -42.33 -95.01 -22.86
N SER A 648 -42.54 -94.10 -21.90
CA SER A 648 -41.70 -92.90 -21.75
C SER A 648 -40.45 -93.20 -20.90
N VAL A 649 -39.30 -92.65 -21.30
CA VAL A 649 -38.04 -92.68 -20.52
C VAL A 649 -37.95 -91.57 -19.47
N LEU A 650 -38.99 -90.73 -19.34
CA LEU A 650 -38.96 -89.58 -18.43
C LEU A 650 -39.49 -89.91 -17.01
N GLY A 651 -40.05 -91.11 -16.81
CA GLY A 651 -40.89 -91.41 -15.64
C GLY A 651 -40.17 -91.49 -14.29
N ASN A 652 -38.86 -91.73 -14.29
CA ASN A 652 -38.00 -91.86 -13.11
C ASN A 652 -36.84 -90.84 -13.09
N ASP A 653 -36.77 -89.96 -14.09
CA ASP A 653 -35.75 -88.93 -14.24
C ASP A 653 -36.15 -87.68 -13.46
N THR A 654 -35.17 -86.98 -12.87
CA THR A 654 -35.44 -85.76 -12.08
C THR A 654 -34.53 -84.59 -12.43
N LEU A 655 -35.11 -83.38 -12.41
CA LEU A 655 -34.41 -82.10 -12.47
C LEU A 655 -34.72 -81.34 -11.17
N ASN A 656 -33.68 -80.93 -10.44
CA ASN A 656 -33.79 -80.37 -9.08
C ASN A 656 -34.59 -81.28 -8.11
N GLY A 657 -34.53 -82.60 -8.32
CA GLY A 657 -35.26 -83.59 -7.52
C GLY A 657 -36.76 -83.70 -7.83
N VAL A 658 -37.28 -82.97 -8.83
CA VAL A 658 -38.65 -83.07 -9.32
C VAL A 658 -38.67 -83.85 -10.64
N ALA A 659 -39.72 -84.64 -10.90
CA ALA A 659 -39.85 -85.40 -12.14
C ALA A 659 -39.72 -84.49 -13.37
N VAL A 660 -38.95 -84.94 -14.36
CA VAL A 660 -38.76 -84.21 -15.62
C VAL A 660 -39.99 -84.34 -16.53
N THR A 661 -40.16 -83.38 -17.42
CA THR A 661 -41.21 -83.37 -18.43
C THR A 661 -40.66 -82.88 -19.76
N THR A 662 -41.43 -83.05 -20.84
CA THR A 662 -41.07 -82.50 -22.15
C THR A 662 -41.08 -80.97 -22.22
N SER A 663 -41.45 -80.27 -21.13
CA SER A 663 -41.41 -78.80 -21.07
C SER A 663 -40.12 -78.25 -20.46
N ASN A 664 -39.38 -79.05 -19.70
CA ASN A 664 -38.13 -78.63 -19.03
C ASN A 664 -36.92 -79.49 -19.39
N THR A 665 -37.13 -80.56 -20.15
CA THR A 665 -36.06 -81.41 -20.68
C THR A 665 -36.30 -81.77 -22.14
N ASP A 666 -35.20 -81.83 -22.88
CA ASP A 666 -35.15 -82.27 -24.27
C ASP A 666 -34.48 -83.65 -24.31
N VAL A 667 -35.13 -84.61 -24.97
CA VAL A 667 -34.53 -85.92 -25.25
C VAL A 667 -33.97 -85.91 -26.66
N THR A 668 -32.71 -86.30 -26.81
CA THR A 668 -32.10 -86.48 -28.14
C THR A 668 -32.67 -87.75 -28.78
N PRO A 669 -33.34 -87.67 -29.95
CA PRO A 669 -33.88 -88.86 -30.62
C PRO A 669 -32.79 -89.89 -30.91
N ALA A 670 -33.10 -91.16 -30.72
CA ALA A 670 -32.16 -92.26 -30.87
C ALA A 670 -32.82 -93.49 -31.49
N THR A 671 -32.04 -94.31 -32.18
CA THR A 671 -32.47 -95.61 -32.70
C THR A 671 -31.44 -96.67 -32.34
N ASN A 672 -31.90 -97.85 -31.92
CA ASN A 672 -31.04 -99.00 -31.67
C ASN A 672 -31.81 -100.30 -31.92
N GLY A 673 -31.50 -100.96 -33.04
CA GLY A 673 -32.20 -102.18 -33.46
C GLY A 673 -33.71 -101.95 -33.65
N PRO A 674 -34.59 -102.72 -32.99
CA PRO A 674 -36.04 -102.57 -33.11
C PRO A 674 -36.62 -101.37 -32.34
N LEU A 675 -35.80 -100.65 -31.57
CA LEU A 675 -36.25 -99.54 -30.73
C LEU A 675 -35.95 -98.19 -31.36
N SER A 676 -36.88 -97.24 -31.21
CA SER A 676 -36.62 -95.82 -31.46
C SER A 676 -37.19 -94.96 -30.34
N ILE A 677 -36.49 -93.88 -30.03
CA ILE A 677 -36.88 -92.85 -29.06
C ILE A 677 -37.14 -91.55 -29.82
N ASP A 678 -38.32 -90.98 -29.63
CA ASP A 678 -38.67 -89.67 -30.19
C ASP A 678 -38.16 -88.51 -29.32
N ALA A 679 -38.34 -87.27 -29.79
CA ALA A 679 -37.92 -86.07 -29.05
C ALA A 679 -38.71 -85.85 -27.74
N ASN A 680 -39.83 -86.54 -27.55
CA ASN A 680 -40.65 -86.50 -26.34
C ASN A 680 -40.23 -87.59 -25.33
N GLY A 681 -39.21 -88.39 -25.65
CA GLY A 681 -38.75 -89.48 -24.81
C GLY A 681 -39.64 -90.74 -24.88
N ASN A 682 -40.51 -90.88 -25.87
CA ASN A 682 -41.31 -92.10 -26.04
C ASN A 682 -40.53 -93.14 -26.82
N VAL A 683 -40.38 -94.32 -26.23
CA VAL A 683 -39.81 -95.51 -26.87
C VAL A 683 -40.89 -96.23 -27.66
N THR A 684 -40.67 -96.41 -28.96
CA THR A 684 -41.49 -97.26 -29.81
C THR A 684 -40.75 -98.55 -30.15
N VAL A 685 -41.49 -99.66 -30.20
CA VAL A 685 -40.99 -100.99 -30.54
C VAL A 685 -41.49 -101.33 -31.94
N ALA A 686 -40.59 -101.71 -32.85
CA ALA A 686 -40.96 -102.12 -34.19
C ALA A 686 -41.91 -103.33 -34.17
N ALA A 687 -42.86 -103.36 -35.11
CA ALA A 687 -43.78 -104.50 -35.23
C ALA A 687 -43.02 -105.82 -35.44
N ASN A 688 -43.54 -106.91 -34.88
CA ASN A 688 -42.95 -108.25 -34.95
C ASN A 688 -41.54 -108.36 -34.34
N THR A 689 -41.20 -107.50 -33.38
CA THR A 689 -39.96 -107.65 -32.62
C THR A 689 -39.98 -109.00 -31.86
N PRO A 690 -38.95 -109.87 -32.02
CA PRO A 690 -38.89 -111.13 -31.30
C PRO A 690 -38.82 -110.96 -29.78
N SER A 691 -39.16 -112.01 -29.02
CA SER A 691 -38.98 -112.01 -27.58
C SER A 691 -37.50 -111.82 -27.22
N GLY A 692 -37.19 -110.88 -26.34
CA GLY A 692 -35.81 -110.50 -26.02
C GLY A 692 -35.73 -109.24 -25.15
N SER A 693 -34.52 -108.93 -24.68
CA SER A 693 -34.22 -107.70 -23.94
C SER A 693 -33.39 -106.78 -24.81
N TYR A 694 -33.89 -105.57 -25.05
CA TYR A 694 -33.30 -104.60 -25.97
C TYR A 694 -32.97 -103.31 -25.22
N PRO A 695 -31.67 -102.96 -25.06
CA PRO A 695 -31.28 -101.68 -24.47
C PRO A 695 -31.20 -100.58 -25.53
N ILE A 696 -31.51 -99.35 -25.15
CA ILE A 696 -31.30 -98.14 -25.96
C ILE A 696 -30.82 -97.00 -25.05
N THR A 697 -29.69 -96.39 -25.39
CA THR A 697 -29.13 -95.26 -24.64
C THR A 697 -29.73 -93.95 -25.14
N TYR A 698 -30.14 -93.07 -24.23
CA TYR A 698 -30.64 -91.74 -24.56
C TYR A 698 -29.87 -90.66 -23.80
N THR A 699 -29.88 -89.44 -24.34
CA THR A 699 -29.37 -88.25 -23.67
C THR A 699 -30.55 -87.34 -23.36
N ILE A 700 -30.70 -86.99 -22.10
CA ILE A 700 -31.65 -85.98 -21.62
C ILE A 700 -30.87 -84.72 -21.27
N CYS A 701 -31.32 -83.57 -21.77
CA CYS A 701 -30.74 -82.26 -21.51
C CYS A 701 -31.80 -81.35 -20.88
N GLU A 702 -31.40 -80.49 -19.95
CA GLU A 702 -32.26 -79.40 -19.50
C GLU A 702 -32.50 -78.41 -20.65
N THR A 703 -33.78 -78.20 -20.99
CA THR A 703 -34.18 -77.38 -22.13
C THR A 703 -33.69 -75.95 -21.95
N GLY A 704 -32.97 -75.42 -22.96
CA GLY A 704 -32.50 -74.03 -22.98
C GLY A 704 -31.29 -73.72 -22.10
N SER A 705 -30.64 -74.71 -21.49
CA SER A 705 -29.44 -74.51 -20.64
C SER A 705 -28.19 -74.16 -21.45
N VAL A 706 -27.42 -73.17 -20.96
CA VAL A 706 -26.16 -72.72 -21.59
C VAL A 706 -25.09 -72.48 -20.51
N PRO A 707 -24.02 -73.31 -20.42
CA PRO A 707 -23.76 -74.49 -21.25
C PRO A 707 -24.79 -75.61 -21.02
N ALA A 708 -24.90 -76.52 -21.99
CA ALA A 708 -25.88 -77.60 -21.95
C ALA A 708 -25.69 -78.49 -20.70
N ASN A 709 -26.75 -78.64 -19.90
CA ASN A 709 -26.81 -79.52 -18.75
C ASN A 709 -27.45 -80.86 -19.15
N CYS A 710 -26.63 -81.84 -19.54
CA CYS A 710 -27.09 -83.12 -20.09
C CYS A 710 -26.60 -84.33 -19.29
N LYS A 711 -27.41 -85.38 -19.28
CA LYS A 711 -27.09 -86.71 -18.72
C LYS A 711 -27.51 -87.81 -19.67
N THR A 712 -26.88 -88.97 -19.54
CA THR A 712 -27.21 -90.16 -20.33
C THR A 712 -27.75 -91.27 -19.41
N ALA A 713 -28.72 -92.01 -19.92
CA ALA A 713 -29.29 -93.19 -19.27
C ALA A 713 -29.67 -94.24 -20.32
N THR A 714 -30.00 -95.45 -19.87
CA THR A 714 -30.35 -96.58 -20.73
C THR A 714 -31.76 -97.06 -20.42
N ALA A 715 -32.62 -97.09 -21.43
CA ALA A 715 -33.92 -97.75 -21.35
C ALA A 715 -33.81 -99.19 -21.86
N THR A 716 -34.34 -100.14 -21.09
CA THR A 716 -34.38 -101.56 -21.45
C THR A 716 -35.81 -102.01 -21.68
N VAL A 717 -36.12 -102.45 -22.90
CA VAL A 717 -37.44 -103.00 -23.28
C VAL A 717 -37.38 -104.52 -23.29
N VAL A 718 -38.25 -105.16 -22.53
CA VAL A 718 -38.41 -106.62 -22.54
C VAL A 718 -39.63 -106.99 -23.36
N VAL A 719 -39.42 -107.55 -24.55
CA VAL A 719 -40.47 -108.08 -25.41
C VAL A 719 -40.71 -109.55 -25.05
N SER A 720 -41.95 -109.91 -24.79
CA SER A 720 -42.38 -111.29 -24.57
C SER A 720 -43.60 -111.54 -25.43
N ASN A 721 -43.43 -112.28 -26.52
CA ASN A 721 -44.52 -112.80 -27.32
C ASN A 721 -44.94 -114.15 -26.69
N PRO A 722 -46.05 -114.19 -25.91
CA PRO A 722 -46.53 -115.45 -25.35
C PRO A 722 -46.95 -116.38 -26.47
N ILE A 723 -46.65 -117.67 -26.31
CA ILE A 723 -47.16 -118.73 -27.18
C ILE A 723 -48.38 -119.31 -26.45
N ASP A 724 -49.54 -119.30 -27.09
CA ASP A 724 -50.72 -120.03 -26.64
C ASP A 724 -50.75 -121.38 -27.36
N ALA A 725 -50.22 -122.41 -26.70
CA ALA A 725 -50.28 -123.78 -27.20
C ALA A 725 -51.67 -124.36 -26.87
N ILE A 726 -52.54 -124.43 -27.87
CA ILE A 726 -53.91 -124.91 -27.74
C ILE A 726 -53.92 -126.41 -27.99
N ASN A 727 -54.48 -127.19 -27.06
CA ASN A 727 -54.62 -128.63 -27.25
C ASN A 727 -55.28 -128.96 -28.60
N ASP A 728 -54.58 -129.74 -29.43
CA ASP A 728 -55.06 -130.19 -30.73
C ASP A 728 -56.38 -130.97 -30.63
N PRO A 729 -57.30 -130.81 -31.60
CA PRO A 729 -58.47 -131.66 -31.73
C PRO A 729 -58.06 -133.14 -31.81
N SER A 730 -58.74 -134.00 -31.06
CA SER A 730 -58.49 -135.44 -31.11
C SER A 730 -58.72 -136.00 -32.52
N VAL A 731 -57.71 -136.65 -33.11
CA VAL A 731 -57.83 -137.33 -34.40
C VAL A 731 -57.98 -138.84 -34.17
N THR A 732 -59.01 -139.43 -34.80
CA THR A 732 -59.19 -140.90 -34.79
C THR A 732 -58.57 -141.49 -36.04
N VAL A 733 -57.60 -142.39 -35.87
CA VAL A 733 -56.98 -143.16 -36.96
C VAL A 733 -57.16 -144.65 -36.72
N ALA A 734 -57.46 -145.41 -37.78
CA ALA A 734 -57.59 -146.86 -37.72
C ALA A 734 -56.20 -147.50 -37.46
N SER A 735 -56.10 -148.41 -36.50
CA SER A 735 -54.83 -149.10 -36.22
C SER A 735 -54.48 -150.02 -37.39
N THR A 736 -53.25 -149.90 -37.91
CA THR A 736 -52.70 -150.84 -38.89
C THR A 736 -51.34 -151.34 -38.42
N ASN A 737 -50.85 -152.42 -39.03
CA ASN A 737 -49.56 -153.02 -38.69
C ASN A 737 -48.36 -152.18 -39.16
N ASN A 738 -48.60 -151.03 -39.82
CA ASN A 738 -47.58 -150.06 -40.20
C ASN A 738 -47.82 -148.72 -39.47
N PRO A 739 -46.76 -147.95 -39.18
CA PRO A 739 -46.90 -146.60 -38.64
C PRO A 739 -47.81 -145.76 -39.56
N VAL A 740 -48.91 -145.27 -38.99
CA VAL A 740 -49.82 -144.34 -39.68
C VAL A 740 -49.38 -142.93 -39.30
N ILE A 741 -49.07 -142.11 -40.31
CA ILE A 741 -48.90 -140.67 -40.11
C ILE A 741 -50.29 -140.11 -39.78
N VAL A 742 -50.45 -139.56 -38.58
CA VAL A 742 -51.70 -138.91 -38.17
C VAL A 742 -51.83 -137.62 -38.98
N PRO A 743 -52.91 -137.43 -39.77
CA PRO A 743 -53.12 -136.20 -40.51
C PRO A 743 -53.35 -135.03 -39.54
N GLY A 744 -52.56 -133.98 -39.67
CA GLY A 744 -52.63 -132.79 -38.82
C GLY A 744 -51.22 -132.29 -38.48
N SER A 745 -51.15 -131.07 -37.92
CA SER A 745 -49.92 -130.54 -37.34
C SER A 745 -50.29 -129.98 -35.97
N VAL A 746 -49.45 -130.27 -34.98
CA VAL A 746 -49.60 -129.78 -33.60
C VAL A 746 -49.45 -128.26 -33.47
N LEU A 747 -49.22 -127.56 -34.58
CA LEU A 747 -49.10 -126.10 -34.65
C LEU A 747 -50.34 -125.45 -35.26
N THR A 748 -51.37 -126.21 -35.65
CA THR A 748 -52.47 -125.67 -36.48
C THR A 748 -53.45 -124.79 -35.71
N ASN A 749 -53.52 -124.93 -34.39
CA ASN A 749 -54.39 -124.16 -33.51
C ASN A 749 -53.62 -123.35 -32.44
N ASP A 750 -52.29 -123.40 -32.42
CA ASP A 750 -51.45 -122.57 -31.54
C ASP A 750 -51.35 -121.14 -32.09
N THR A 751 -51.36 -120.11 -31.22
CA THR A 751 -51.25 -118.68 -31.61
C THR A 751 -50.22 -117.89 -30.83
#